data_AF-A0A3M7B6B9-F1
#
_entry.id   AF-A0A3M7B6B9-F1
#
_cell.length_a   1.000
_cell.length_b   1.000
_cell.length_c   1.000
_cell.angle_alpha   90.00
_cell.angle_beta   90.00
_cell.angle_gamma   90.00
#
_symmetry.space_group_name_H-M   'P 1'
#
loop_
_entity.id
_entity.type
_entity.pdbx_description
1 polymer ?
#
loop_
_entity_poly.entity_id
_entity_poly.type
_entity_poly.pdbx_seq_one_letter_code
_entity_poly.pdbx_strand_id
1 'polypeptide(L)'
;MAYGIEWTEINNDPNLVQRRRDLIVKAARVLQSSQMIIFNETTEELRAKDVGRIASQFYVLQTSIEIFNTMMRPRASEADVLKMISMSGEFDNITSRETEEKELMRLKDEAAPCDIEGGIGTQQGKTNVLLQSYISNANLEDFTLVSDSSYVAQNAARICRALFMIALNRRWGYQCLVLLSMCKSIEKRVWAYEHPFRQFDLPAAVLRNLDEKGSTTSVDSLRDMEPAEIGSLVHNQKMGSTISKLLDNFPTVSVEAEMAPLNRDVLRIKLFITPDFRWNDRHHGKSESYWIWVENSETSEIYHHEYFILSRKKLYDDHELNFTIPLSDPLPSQIYVRAVSDRWLGAETVTPVSFQHLIRPDTESVYTDLLNLQPLPIKALKNELLEEIYGSRFQFFNPMQTQLFHCMYYTPANVLLGSPTGSGKTIAAELAMWWAFREKPGSKVVYIAPMKALVRERVQDWGKRLTNQMGLKLVELTGDNTPDTRTIRDADIIVTTPEKWDGISRSWQTRSYVQQVSLVIIDEIHLLGGERGPILEIIVSRMNYIASQKKGSVRIVGMSTACANAMDLANWLGVKEGLFNFRHSVRPVPLEIFIDGFPQQRGFCPLMQSMNRPTFLSIKTHSPDKPVIVFVASRRQTRLTARDLINFCGMEDNPKRFVRMSEEDLTLNLARVKDEALREAMS
;
A
#
# COMPACT_ATOMS: atom_id res chain seq x y z
N MET A 1 21.21 50.84 -5.37
CA MET A 1 20.18 49.77 -5.37
C MET A 1 20.88 48.44 -5.19
N ALA A 2 20.87 47.84 -4.00
CA ALA A 2 21.58 46.58 -3.73
C ALA A 2 20.80 45.32 -4.21
N TYR A 3 19.47 45.43 -4.36
CA TYR A 3 18.57 44.31 -4.68
C TYR A 3 17.81 44.50 -6.02
N GLY A 4 18.20 45.48 -6.83
CA GLY A 4 17.50 45.79 -8.09
C GLY A 4 16.04 46.20 -7.90
N ILE A 5 15.74 46.92 -6.81
CA ILE A 5 14.41 47.46 -6.49
C ILE A 5 14.46 48.97 -6.68
N GLU A 6 13.55 49.51 -7.48
CA GLU A 6 13.44 50.95 -7.71
C GLU A 6 12.69 51.65 -6.57
N TRP A 7 12.95 52.95 -6.38
CA TRP A 7 12.31 53.72 -5.31
C TRP A 7 10.80 53.90 -5.53
N THR A 8 10.37 53.91 -6.80
CA THR A 8 8.97 53.90 -7.25
C THR A 8 8.24 52.62 -6.83
N GLU A 9 8.90 51.47 -6.92
CA GLU A 9 8.35 50.17 -6.52
C GLU A 9 8.10 50.11 -5.01
N ILE A 10 9.02 50.65 -4.20
CA ILE A 10 8.85 50.74 -2.74
C ILE A 10 7.70 51.67 -2.35
N ASN A 11 7.52 52.77 -3.08
CA ASN A 11 6.43 53.70 -2.80
C ASN A 11 5.04 53.10 -3.11
N ASN A 12 4.96 52.22 -4.11
CA ASN A 12 3.72 51.56 -4.53
C ASN A 12 3.44 50.24 -3.79
N ASP A 13 4.48 49.51 -3.37
CA ASP A 13 4.40 48.27 -2.61
C ASP A 13 5.36 48.30 -1.40
N PRO A 14 5.02 49.04 -0.33
CA PRO A 14 5.91 49.21 0.83
C PRO A 14 6.29 47.90 1.52
N ASN A 15 5.42 46.87 1.43
CA ASN A 15 5.62 45.55 2.03
C ASN A 15 6.19 44.52 1.05
N LEU A 16 6.51 44.92 -0.18
CA LEU A 16 7.05 44.09 -1.26
C LEU A 16 6.24 42.79 -1.47
N VAL A 17 4.92 42.85 -1.32
CA VAL A 17 4.03 41.70 -1.50
C VAL A 17 3.99 41.28 -2.96
N GLN A 18 3.80 42.24 -3.87
CA GLN A 18 3.73 41.98 -5.30
C GLN A 18 5.10 41.54 -5.83
N ARG A 19 6.18 42.20 -5.39
CA ARG A 19 7.54 41.79 -5.77
C ARG A 19 7.86 40.36 -5.34
N ARG A 20 7.49 39.97 -4.11
CA ARG A 20 7.67 38.57 -3.64
C ARG A 20 6.83 37.60 -4.45
N ARG A 21 5.58 37.95 -4.76
CA ARG A 21 4.70 37.14 -5.63
C ARG A 21 5.33 36.94 -7.00
N ASP A 22 5.83 37.99 -7.65
CA ASP A 22 6.44 37.90 -8.98
C ASP A 22 7.70 37.02 -8.98
N LEU A 23 8.54 37.12 -7.94
CA LEU A 23 9.71 36.26 -7.77
C LEU A 23 9.31 34.79 -7.59
N ILE A 24 8.28 34.51 -6.77
CA ILE A 24 7.76 33.15 -6.55
C ILE A 24 7.18 32.59 -7.84
N VAL A 25 6.38 33.36 -8.59
CA VAL A 25 5.78 32.94 -9.86
C VAL A 25 6.87 32.67 -10.90
N LYS A 26 7.90 33.52 -10.98
CA LYS A 26 9.06 33.28 -11.87
C LYS A 26 9.78 31.98 -11.52
N ALA A 27 10.03 31.72 -10.25
CA ALA A 27 10.63 30.46 -9.79
C ALA A 27 9.73 29.26 -10.07
N ALA A 28 8.42 29.38 -9.84
CA ALA A 28 7.45 28.32 -10.12
C ALA A 28 7.41 27.94 -11.60
N ARG A 29 7.46 28.94 -12.51
CA ARG A 29 7.54 28.70 -13.96
C ARG A 29 8.78 27.90 -14.37
N VAL A 30 9.95 28.24 -13.80
CA VAL A 30 11.20 27.49 -14.04
C VAL A 30 11.07 26.06 -13.52
N LEU A 31 10.59 25.86 -12.30
CA LEU A 31 10.38 24.52 -11.75
C LEU A 31 9.34 23.71 -12.53
N GLN A 32 8.34 24.36 -13.11
CA GLN A 32 7.34 23.74 -13.97
C GLN A 32 7.93 23.30 -15.32
N SER A 33 8.75 24.15 -15.97
CA SER A 33 9.41 23.79 -17.23
C SER A 33 10.33 22.57 -17.05
N SER A 34 11.03 22.48 -15.92
CA SER A 34 11.88 21.32 -15.58
C SER A 34 11.12 20.11 -15.03
N GLN A 35 9.78 20.10 -15.08
CA GLN A 35 8.93 19.00 -14.61
C GLN A 35 9.09 18.65 -13.12
N MET A 36 9.46 19.61 -12.28
CA MET A 36 9.62 19.40 -10.82
C MET A 36 8.32 19.67 -10.04
N ILE A 37 7.46 20.54 -10.56
CA ILE A 37 6.16 20.87 -9.96
C ILE A 37 5.04 20.93 -11.01
N ILE A 38 3.79 20.94 -10.53
CA ILE A 38 2.60 21.37 -11.27
C ILE A 38 2.21 22.72 -10.67
N PHE A 39 2.15 23.75 -11.50
CA PHE A 39 1.74 25.09 -11.10
C PHE A 39 0.53 25.51 -11.93
N ASN A 40 -0.57 25.86 -11.25
CA ASN A 40 -1.77 26.38 -11.90
C ASN A 40 -1.76 27.91 -11.80
N GLU A 41 -1.57 28.61 -12.92
CA GLU A 41 -1.47 30.07 -12.93
C GLU A 41 -2.76 30.77 -12.51
N THR A 42 -3.92 30.11 -12.64
CA THR A 42 -5.23 30.69 -12.28
C THR A 42 -5.50 30.57 -10.78
N THR A 43 -5.22 29.42 -10.19
CA THR A 43 -5.47 29.16 -8.76
C THR A 43 -4.27 29.43 -7.87
N GLU A 44 -3.10 29.68 -8.47
CA GLU A 44 -1.79 29.80 -7.83
C GLU A 44 -1.38 28.58 -6.98
N GLU A 45 -2.00 27.43 -7.25
CA GLU A 45 -1.73 26.20 -6.53
C GLU A 45 -0.42 25.56 -7.01
N LEU A 46 0.42 25.16 -6.03
CA LEU A 46 1.70 24.51 -6.25
C LEU A 46 1.64 23.06 -5.75
N ARG A 47 1.79 22.10 -6.66
CA ARG A 47 1.87 20.67 -6.32
C ARG A 47 3.22 20.09 -6.73
N ALA A 48 3.97 19.55 -5.78
CA ALA A 48 5.25 18.91 -6.06
C ALA A 48 5.06 17.61 -6.88
N LYS A 49 5.88 17.41 -7.91
CA LYS A 49 6.07 16.12 -8.58
C LYS A 49 7.16 15.32 -7.87
N ASP A 50 7.20 14.01 -8.09
CA ASP A 50 8.19 13.15 -7.42
C ASP A 50 9.63 13.50 -7.77
N VAL A 51 9.90 13.89 -9.03
CA VAL A 51 11.22 14.38 -9.45
C VAL A 51 11.64 15.60 -8.63
N GLY A 52 10.72 16.55 -8.40
CA GLY A 52 10.99 17.72 -7.55
C GLY A 52 11.26 17.36 -6.08
N ARG A 53 10.50 16.39 -5.54
CA ARG A 53 10.74 15.87 -4.18
C ARG A 53 12.10 15.18 -4.06
N ILE A 54 12.45 14.32 -5.03
CA ILE A 54 13.75 13.63 -5.08
C ILE A 54 14.88 14.67 -5.16
N ALA A 55 14.78 15.65 -6.07
CA ALA A 55 15.79 16.70 -6.19
C ALA A 55 15.98 17.47 -4.88
N SER A 56 14.89 17.82 -4.20
CA SER A 56 14.95 18.47 -2.88
C SER A 56 15.57 17.58 -1.81
N GLN A 57 15.27 16.27 -1.81
CA GLN A 57 15.81 15.33 -0.82
C GLN A 57 17.32 15.12 -0.97
N PHE A 58 17.80 15.10 -2.20
CA PHE A 58 19.22 14.86 -2.51
C PHE A 58 20.01 16.15 -2.80
N TYR A 59 19.40 17.33 -2.62
CA TYR A 59 20.02 18.63 -2.86
C TYR A 59 20.61 18.75 -4.28
N VAL A 60 19.84 18.30 -5.27
CA VAL A 60 20.22 18.37 -6.70
C VAL A 60 19.66 19.65 -7.32
N LEU A 61 20.49 20.33 -8.11
CA LEU A 61 20.11 21.57 -8.79
C LEU A 61 19.05 21.33 -9.87
N GLN A 62 18.20 22.34 -10.08
CA GLN A 62 17.15 22.30 -11.10
C GLN A 62 17.74 22.16 -12.52
N THR A 63 18.88 22.77 -12.81
CA THR A 63 19.59 22.64 -14.10
C THR A 63 20.02 21.19 -14.38
N SER A 64 20.48 20.48 -13.35
CA SER A 64 20.82 19.06 -13.47
C SER A 64 19.59 18.19 -13.74
N ILE A 65 18.43 18.52 -13.15
CA ILE A 65 17.17 17.82 -13.44
C ILE A 65 16.73 17.99 -14.90
N GLU A 66 16.94 19.16 -15.51
CA GLU A 66 16.67 19.37 -16.94
C GLU A 66 17.52 18.43 -17.79
N ILE A 67 18.81 18.34 -17.47
CA ILE A 67 19.75 17.44 -18.15
C ILE A 67 19.32 15.98 -18.02
N PHE A 68 18.91 15.56 -16.81
CA PHE A 68 18.45 14.19 -16.57
C PHE A 68 17.14 13.87 -17.31
N ASN A 69 16.22 14.82 -17.40
CA ASN A 69 14.98 14.65 -18.15
C ASN A 69 15.23 14.45 -19.65
N THR A 70 16.28 15.07 -20.20
CA THR A 70 16.63 14.93 -21.62
C THR A 70 17.48 13.69 -21.90
N MET A 71 18.45 13.36 -21.04
CA MET A 71 19.45 12.32 -21.35
C MET A 71 19.13 10.93 -20.80
N MET A 72 18.33 10.82 -19.74
CA MET A 72 18.11 9.53 -19.07
C MET A 72 17.25 8.58 -19.91
N ARG A 73 17.72 7.34 -20.08
CA ARG A 73 17.07 6.29 -20.88
C ARG A 73 16.86 5.02 -20.05
N PRO A 74 15.89 4.14 -20.41
CA PRO A 74 15.64 2.90 -19.65
C PRO A 74 16.75 1.86 -19.73
N ARG A 75 17.57 1.90 -20.79
CA ARG A 75 18.69 0.99 -21.05
C ARG A 75 19.98 1.79 -21.29
N ALA A 76 20.38 2.58 -20.30
CA ALA A 76 21.64 3.31 -20.34
C ALA A 76 22.73 2.52 -19.60
N SER A 77 23.92 2.50 -20.18
CA SER A 77 25.10 1.82 -19.63
C SER A 77 25.75 2.62 -18.49
N GLU A 78 26.74 2.04 -17.82
CA GLU A 78 27.57 2.73 -16.83
C GLU A 78 28.25 3.98 -17.43
N ALA A 79 28.72 3.88 -18.68
CA ALA A 79 29.34 4.99 -19.39
C ALA A 79 28.35 6.15 -19.64
N ASP A 80 27.12 5.83 -20.04
CA ASP A 80 26.06 6.82 -20.21
C ASP A 80 25.71 7.52 -18.88
N VAL A 81 25.70 6.76 -17.78
CA VAL A 81 25.46 7.30 -16.44
C VAL A 81 26.60 8.23 -16.01
N LEU A 82 27.85 7.82 -16.19
CA LEU A 82 29.03 8.64 -15.87
C LEU A 82 29.05 9.94 -16.68
N LYS A 83 28.73 9.85 -17.98
CA LYS A 83 28.54 11.02 -18.84
C LYS A 83 27.44 11.93 -18.30
N MET A 84 26.29 11.37 -17.93
CA MET A 84 25.18 12.15 -17.39
C MET A 84 25.50 12.86 -16.08
N ILE A 85 26.17 12.16 -15.16
CA ILE A 85 26.64 12.76 -13.91
C ILE A 85 27.63 13.88 -14.23
N SER A 86 28.61 13.64 -15.12
CA SER A 86 29.62 14.66 -15.45
C SER A 86 28.98 15.96 -15.93
N MET A 87 27.89 15.90 -16.70
CA MET A 87 27.18 17.07 -17.23
C MET A 87 26.35 17.85 -16.19
N SER A 88 26.28 17.41 -14.94
CA SER A 88 25.40 18.04 -13.93
C SER A 88 25.87 19.47 -13.59
N GLY A 89 24.92 20.38 -13.33
CA GLY A 89 25.21 21.79 -13.02
C GLY A 89 25.98 22.00 -11.72
N GLU A 90 26.06 20.99 -10.85
CA GLU A 90 26.94 21.00 -9.67
C GLU A 90 28.43 21.11 -10.03
N PHE A 91 28.79 20.79 -11.28
CA PHE A 91 30.17 20.77 -11.77
C PHE A 91 30.54 22.01 -12.61
N ASP A 92 29.63 22.98 -12.78
CA ASP A 92 29.83 24.20 -13.60
C ASP A 92 31.04 25.05 -13.21
N ASN A 93 31.53 24.92 -11.98
CA ASN A 93 32.70 25.65 -11.50
C ASN A 93 34.03 24.91 -11.73
N ILE A 94 34.01 23.66 -12.23
CA ILE A 94 35.23 22.89 -12.48
C ILE A 94 35.84 23.34 -13.81
N THR A 95 37.05 23.88 -13.75
CA THR A 95 37.79 24.29 -14.94
C THR A 95 38.95 23.33 -15.22
N SER A 96 39.19 23.01 -16.49
CA SER A 96 40.39 22.28 -16.90
C SER A 96 41.59 23.22 -17.04
N ARG A 97 42.77 22.78 -16.59
CA ARG A 97 44.02 23.55 -16.66
C ARG A 97 45.04 22.79 -17.50
N GLU A 98 45.82 23.49 -18.32
CA GLU A 98 46.86 22.88 -19.17
C GLU A 98 47.93 22.13 -18.36
N THR A 99 48.22 22.58 -17.13
CA THR A 99 49.18 21.93 -16.23
C THR A 99 48.77 20.51 -15.82
N GLU A 100 47.46 20.24 -15.80
CA GLU A 100 46.87 18.98 -15.36
C GLU A 100 46.68 17.99 -16.53
N GLU A 101 46.79 18.44 -17.78
CA GLU A 101 46.39 17.68 -18.97
C GLU A 101 47.18 16.37 -19.13
N LYS A 102 48.49 16.38 -18.85
CA LYS A 102 49.33 15.17 -18.94
C LYS A 102 48.91 14.11 -17.92
N GLU A 103 48.59 14.53 -16.70
CA GLU A 103 48.13 13.62 -15.66
C GLU A 103 46.73 13.09 -16.00
N LEU A 104 45.82 13.95 -16.48
CA LEU A 104 44.49 13.53 -16.91
C LEU A 104 44.53 12.56 -18.10
N MET A 105 45.48 12.70 -19.04
CA MET A 105 45.70 11.71 -20.11
C MET A 105 46.16 10.37 -19.54
N ARG A 106 47.13 10.36 -18.62
CA ARG A 106 47.57 9.13 -17.95
C ARG A 106 46.41 8.44 -17.21
N LEU A 107 45.62 9.20 -16.45
CA LEU A 107 44.48 8.68 -15.70
C LEU A 107 43.39 8.11 -16.60
N LYS A 108 43.16 8.73 -17.77
CA LYS A 108 42.25 8.18 -18.77
C LYS A 108 42.72 6.81 -19.24
N ASP A 109 44.00 6.65 -19.56
CA ASP A 109 44.51 5.42 -20.15
C ASP A 109 44.69 4.29 -19.11
N GLU A 110 45.03 4.63 -17.85
CA GLU A 110 45.34 3.64 -16.80
C GLU A 110 44.17 3.36 -15.84
N ALA A 111 43.27 4.31 -15.63
CA ALA A 111 42.32 4.28 -14.52
C ALA A 111 40.85 4.55 -14.89
N ALA A 112 40.53 4.82 -16.17
CA ALA A 112 39.17 5.02 -16.65
C ALA A 112 38.70 3.84 -17.52
N PRO A 113 37.89 2.90 -16.98
CA PRO A 113 37.40 1.76 -17.75
C PRO A 113 36.37 2.12 -18.82
N CYS A 114 35.68 3.25 -18.68
CA CYS A 114 34.62 3.69 -19.58
C CYS A 114 35.07 4.85 -20.47
N ASP A 115 34.60 4.84 -21.71
CA ASP A 115 34.90 5.89 -22.69
C ASP A 115 34.41 7.28 -22.24
N ILE A 116 35.24 8.29 -22.49
CA ILE A 116 34.97 9.69 -22.17
C ILE A 116 34.77 10.47 -23.47
N GLU A 117 33.51 10.77 -23.78
CA GLU A 117 33.15 11.60 -24.93
C GLU A 117 33.41 13.09 -24.67
N GLY A 118 33.79 13.83 -25.72
CA GLY A 118 33.99 15.29 -25.64
C GLY A 118 35.41 15.74 -25.27
N GLY A 119 36.33 14.82 -24.99
CA GLY A 119 37.74 15.11 -24.76
C GLY A 119 38.07 15.62 -23.35
N ILE A 120 39.30 15.34 -22.92
CA ILE A 120 39.78 15.53 -21.53
C ILE A 120 39.92 17.02 -21.15
N GLY A 121 40.17 17.89 -22.14
CA GLY A 121 40.28 19.33 -21.95
C GLY A 121 38.96 20.03 -21.62
N THR A 122 37.81 19.35 -21.75
CA THR A 122 36.51 19.91 -21.37
C THR A 122 36.22 19.70 -19.88
N GLN A 123 35.40 20.57 -19.29
CA GLN A 123 34.91 20.41 -17.92
C GLN A 123 34.27 19.04 -17.69
N GLN A 124 33.45 18.57 -18.65
CA GLN A 124 32.75 17.29 -18.54
C GLN A 124 33.71 16.12 -18.66
N GLY A 125 34.69 16.21 -19.57
CA GLY A 125 35.75 15.22 -19.69
C GLY A 125 36.59 15.10 -18.42
N LYS A 126 37.05 16.23 -17.86
CA LYS A 126 37.79 16.27 -16.59
C LYS A 126 36.97 15.65 -15.45
N THR A 127 35.72 16.04 -15.30
CA THR A 127 34.83 15.51 -14.25
C THR A 127 34.64 13.99 -14.38
N ASN A 128 34.46 13.50 -15.61
CA ASN A 128 34.28 12.06 -15.87
C ASN A 128 35.57 11.26 -15.55
N VAL A 129 36.74 11.71 -16.04
CA VAL A 129 38.04 11.09 -15.73
C VAL A 129 38.28 11.04 -14.22
N LEU A 130 38.06 12.15 -13.51
CA LEU A 130 38.27 12.22 -12.06
C LEU A 130 37.34 11.30 -11.28
N LEU A 131 36.09 11.16 -11.71
CA LEU A 131 35.14 10.24 -11.08
C LEU A 131 35.54 8.78 -11.30
N GLN A 132 35.93 8.41 -12.52
CA GLN A 132 36.39 7.05 -12.79
C GLN A 132 37.70 6.73 -12.04
N SER A 133 38.65 7.66 -12.04
CA SER A 133 39.92 7.53 -11.29
C SER A 133 39.68 7.37 -9.79
N TYR A 134 38.68 8.07 -9.25
CA TYR A 134 38.27 7.94 -7.85
C TYR A 134 37.74 6.55 -7.53
N ILE A 135 36.89 5.99 -8.40
CA ILE A 135 36.35 4.63 -8.23
C ILE A 135 37.46 3.59 -8.36
N SER A 136 38.39 3.75 -9.31
CA SER A 136 39.56 2.89 -9.52
C SER A 136 40.62 3.03 -8.41
N ASN A 137 40.43 3.93 -7.45
CA ASN A 137 41.40 4.25 -6.39
C ASN A 137 42.81 4.57 -6.94
N ALA A 138 42.86 5.32 -8.05
CA ALA A 138 44.10 5.73 -8.69
C ALA A 138 44.86 6.78 -7.87
N ASN A 139 46.18 6.80 -8.01
CA ASN A 139 47.02 7.78 -7.32
C ASN A 139 47.07 9.09 -8.12
N LEU A 140 46.70 10.19 -7.47
CA LEU A 140 46.73 11.55 -8.03
C LEU A 140 47.96 12.29 -7.49
N GLU A 141 48.76 12.88 -8.38
CA GLU A 141 49.98 13.61 -8.08
C GLU A 141 49.71 15.10 -7.83
N ASP A 142 48.87 15.73 -8.67
CA ASP A 142 48.49 17.13 -8.47
C ASP A 142 47.47 17.29 -7.33
N PHE A 143 47.80 18.17 -6.38
CA PHE A 143 46.93 18.49 -5.25
C PHE A 143 45.60 19.12 -5.68
N THR A 144 45.57 19.88 -6.79
CA THR A 144 44.32 20.45 -7.33
C THR A 144 43.37 19.34 -7.78
N LEU A 145 43.90 18.31 -8.46
CA LEU A 145 43.12 17.15 -8.92
C LEU A 145 42.63 16.29 -7.76
N VAL A 146 43.39 16.17 -6.67
CA VAL A 146 42.93 15.49 -5.44
C VAL A 146 41.71 16.20 -4.85
N SER A 147 41.75 17.52 -4.76
CA SER A 147 40.65 18.33 -4.26
C SER A 147 39.43 18.25 -5.19
N ASP A 148 39.64 18.41 -6.50
CA ASP A 148 38.58 18.34 -7.51
C ASP A 148 37.94 16.94 -7.53
N SER A 149 38.74 15.86 -7.47
CA SER A 149 38.25 14.48 -7.42
C SER A 149 37.38 14.22 -6.19
N SER A 150 37.80 14.73 -5.02
CA SER A 150 37.02 14.61 -3.78
C SER A 150 35.68 15.36 -3.87
N TYR A 151 35.68 16.57 -4.45
CA TYR A 151 34.46 17.33 -4.71
C TYR A 151 33.55 16.60 -5.70
N VAL A 152 34.10 16.08 -6.79
CA VAL A 152 33.34 15.31 -7.79
C VAL A 152 32.72 14.08 -7.16
N ALA A 153 33.47 13.28 -6.40
CA ALA A 153 32.97 12.06 -5.78
C ALA A 153 31.83 12.31 -4.78
N GLN A 154 31.95 13.31 -3.91
CA GLN A 154 30.91 13.64 -2.93
C GLN A 154 29.60 14.05 -3.59
N ASN A 155 29.67 14.89 -4.63
CA ASN A 155 28.50 15.33 -5.38
C ASN A 155 27.96 14.22 -6.30
N ALA A 156 28.82 13.42 -6.92
CA ALA A 156 28.43 12.30 -7.76
C ALA A 156 27.66 11.24 -6.97
N ALA A 157 28.06 10.95 -5.72
CA ALA A 157 27.34 10.00 -4.87
C ALA A 157 25.87 10.42 -4.64
N ARG A 158 25.62 11.67 -4.25
CA ARG A 158 24.25 12.17 -4.05
C ARG A 158 23.46 12.25 -5.37
N ILE A 159 24.09 12.66 -6.46
CA ILE A 159 23.46 12.78 -7.78
C ILE A 159 23.08 11.39 -8.31
N CYS A 160 23.98 10.42 -8.21
CA CYS A 160 23.73 9.04 -8.62
C CYS A 160 22.58 8.41 -7.82
N ARG A 161 22.51 8.68 -6.51
CA ARG A 161 21.37 8.25 -5.67
C ARG A 161 20.06 8.92 -6.08
N ALA A 162 20.07 10.20 -6.46
CA ALA A 162 18.89 10.88 -6.98
C ALA A 162 18.44 10.27 -8.32
N LEU A 163 19.37 10.00 -9.23
CA LEU A 163 19.11 9.32 -10.50
C LEU A 163 18.50 7.93 -10.27
N PHE A 164 19.05 7.15 -9.33
CA PHE A 164 18.51 5.85 -8.96
C PHE A 164 17.04 5.96 -8.52
N MET A 165 16.72 6.92 -7.65
CA MET A 165 15.34 7.14 -7.19
C MET A 165 14.41 7.60 -8.32
N ILE A 166 14.91 8.38 -9.29
CA ILE A 166 14.15 8.76 -10.49
C ILE A 166 13.87 7.54 -11.36
N ALA A 167 14.87 6.68 -11.61
CA ALA A 167 14.71 5.45 -12.38
C ALA A 167 13.71 4.48 -11.71
N LEU A 168 13.76 4.37 -10.38
CA LEU A 168 12.85 3.56 -9.59
C LEU A 168 11.41 4.06 -9.70
N ASN A 169 11.19 5.38 -9.62
CA ASN A 169 9.87 5.97 -9.81
C ASN A 169 9.35 5.80 -11.25
N ARG A 170 10.24 5.76 -12.23
CA ARG A 170 9.93 5.45 -13.64
C ARG A 170 9.80 3.95 -13.93
N ARG A 171 10.04 3.07 -12.95
CA ARG A 171 9.96 1.61 -13.03
C ARG A 171 10.96 0.96 -14.00
N TRP A 172 12.14 1.57 -14.19
CA TRP A 172 13.18 1.05 -15.09
C TRP A 172 14.12 0.10 -14.35
N GLY A 173 13.82 -1.20 -14.32
CA GLY A 173 14.57 -2.21 -13.55
C GLY A 173 16.04 -2.32 -13.93
N TYR A 174 16.35 -2.42 -15.22
CA TYR A 174 17.73 -2.45 -15.70
C TYR A 174 18.51 -1.20 -15.27
N GLN A 175 17.93 -0.01 -15.49
CA GLN A 175 18.56 1.25 -15.12
C GLN A 175 18.77 1.36 -13.59
N CYS A 176 17.84 0.81 -12.79
CA CYS A 176 17.98 0.76 -11.34
C CYS A 176 19.19 -0.09 -10.91
N LEU A 177 19.41 -1.24 -11.56
CA LEU A 177 20.59 -2.08 -11.29
C LEU A 177 21.89 -1.34 -11.59
N VAL A 178 22.00 -0.75 -12.77
CA VAL A 178 23.19 0.01 -13.18
C VAL A 178 23.45 1.17 -12.22
N LEU A 179 22.44 1.98 -11.92
CA LEU A 179 22.59 3.14 -11.02
C LEU A 179 22.89 2.74 -9.58
N LEU A 180 22.27 1.67 -9.07
CA LEU A 180 22.53 1.20 -7.71
C LEU A 180 23.94 0.62 -7.58
N SER A 181 24.41 -0.12 -8.60
CA SER A 181 25.80 -0.58 -8.68
C SER A 181 26.76 0.60 -8.72
N MET A 182 26.51 1.61 -9.56
CA MET A 182 27.31 2.84 -9.61
C MET A 182 27.33 3.59 -8.28
N CYS A 183 26.20 3.69 -7.58
CA CYS A 183 26.15 4.30 -6.25
C CYS A 183 27.09 3.58 -5.27
N LYS A 184 27.03 2.24 -5.23
CA LYS A 184 27.91 1.44 -4.38
C LYS A 184 29.36 1.57 -4.81
N SER A 185 29.64 1.59 -6.11
CA SER A 185 30.99 1.74 -6.65
C SER A 185 31.64 3.07 -6.26
N ILE A 186 30.89 4.17 -6.32
CA ILE A 186 31.37 5.49 -5.87
C ILE A 186 31.62 5.48 -4.36
N GLU A 187 30.70 4.91 -3.56
CA GLU A 187 30.85 4.87 -2.10
C GLU A 187 32.00 3.95 -1.63
N LYS A 188 32.22 2.82 -2.32
CA LYS A 188 33.19 1.79 -1.94
C LYS A 188 34.54 1.92 -2.62
N ARG A 189 34.64 2.71 -3.70
CA ARG A 189 35.83 2.78 -4.59
C ARG A 189 36.21 1.40 -5.15
N VAL A 190 35.21 0.70 -5.67
CA VAL A 190 35.35 -0.65 -6.26
C VAL A 190 34.38 -0.74 -7.43
N TRP A 191 34.83 -1.25 -8.58
CA TRP A 191 33.95 -1.44 -9.73
C TRP A 191 33.08 -2.69 -9.59
N ALA A 192 31.91 -2.68 -10.21
CA ALA A 192 30.95 -3.79 -10.14
C ALA A 192 31.48 -5.09 -10.77
N TYR A 193 32.41 -5.02 -11.72
CA TYR A 193 33.04 -6.18 -12.34
C TYR A 193 34.19 -6.76 -11.51
N GLU A 194 34.69 -6.03 -10.49
CA GLU A 194 35.73 -6.53 -9.59
C GLU A 194 35.11 -7.44 -8.52
N HIS A 195 35.93 -8.33 -7.96
CA HIS A 195 35.45 -9.28 -6.97
C HIS A 195 34.89 -8.56 -5.71
N PRO A 196 33.69 -8.93 -5.20
CA PRO A 196 33.04 -8.26 -4.07
C PRO A 196 33.90 -8.14 -2.80
N PHE A 197 34.89 -9.02 -2.64
CA PHE A 197 35.76 -9.05 -1.46
C PHE A 197 36.79 -7.92 -1.43
N ARG A 198 36.92 -7.13 -2.50
CA ARG A 198 37.64 -5.84 -2.46
C ARG A 198 37.05 -4.85 -1.46
N GLN A 199 35.81 -5.07 -1.02
CA GLN A 199 35.17 -4.31 0.07
C GLN A 199 35.77 -4.64 1.46
N PHE A 200 36.59 -5.69 1.57
CA PHE A 200 37.29 -6.08 2.79
C PHE A 200 38.79 -5.76 2.69
N ASP A 201 39.43 -5.60 3.85
CA ASP A 201 40.86 -5.36 3.96
C ASP A 201 41.65 -6.67 3.77
N LEU A 202 41.83 -7.06 2.51
CA LEU A 202 42.54 -8.27 2.10
C LEU A 202 43.83 -7.92 1.32
N PRO A 203 44.89 -8.75 1.42
CA PRO A 203 46.12 -8.52 0.67
C PRO A 203 45.89 -8.49 -0.85
N ALA A 204 46.53 -7.54 -1.55
CA ALA A 204 46.37 -7.35 -2.99
C ALA A 204 46.65 -8.62 -3.83
N ALA A 205 47.60 -9.46 -3.40
CA ALA A 205 47.89 -10.73 -4.08
C ALA A 205 46.71 -11.72 -4.01
N VAL A 206 45.99 -11.76 -2.88
CA VAL A 206 44.80 -12.60 -2.71
C VAL A 206 43.66 -12.09 -3.58
N LEU A 207 43.44 -10.76 -3.61
CA LEU A 207 42.42 -10.13 -4.44
C LEU A 207 42.66 -10.36 -5.94
N ARG A 208 43.90 -10.22 -6.41
CA ARG A 208 44.26 -10.51 -7.81
C ARG A 208 43.95 -11.95 -8.20
N ASN A 209 44.31 -12.91 -7.35
CA ASN A 209 44.02 -14.33 -7.58
C ASN A 209 42.50 -14.61 -7.60
N LEU A 210 41.70 -13.85 -6.85
CA LEU A 210 40.24 -13.95 -6.88
C LEU A 210 39.64 -13.35 -8.15
N ASP A 211 40.17 -12.21 -8.61
CA ASP A 211 39.73 -11.53 -9.84
C ASP A 211 40.07 -12.35 -11.11
N GLU A 212 41.28 -12.95 -11.18
CA GLU A 212 41.74 -13.75 -12.34
C GLU A 212 40.88 -14.99 -12.62
N LYS A 213 40.22 -15.52 -11.59
CA LYS A 213 39.44 -16.77 -11.65
C LYS A 213 37.93 -16.55 -11.87
N GLY A 214 37.51 -15.29 -12.00
CA GLY A 214 36.22 -14.84 -12.54
C GLY A 214 34.99 -15.57 -11.99
N SER A 215 34.42 -16.47 -12.78
CA SER A 215 33.18 -17.18 -12.42
C SER A 215 33.35 -18.25 -11.34
N THR A 216 34.55 -18.85 -11.22
CA THR A 216 34.80 -19.92 -10.22
C THR A 216 34.94 -19.39 -8.80
N THR A 217 35.13 -18.07 -8.66
CA THR A 217 35.27 -17.34 -7.40
C THR A 217 34.03 -16.54 -7.05
N SER A 218 32.87 -16.81 -7.67
CA SER A 218 31.62 -16.15 -7.25
C SER A 218 31.34 -16.40 -5.76
N VAL A 219 30.65 -15.47 -5.10
CA VAL A 219 30.34 -15.58 -3.66
C VAL A 219 29.58 -16.88 -3.35
N ASP A 220 28.65 -17.26 -4.23
CA ASP A 220 27.87 -18.49 -4.08
C ASP A 220 28.77 -19.73 -4.24
N SER A 221 29.61 -19.78 -5.28
CA SER A 221 30.55 -20.89 -5.49
C SER A 221 31.55 -21.04 -4.34
N LEU A 222 32.04 -19.92 -3.79
CA LEU A 222 32.98 -19.94 -2.67
C LEU A 222 32.32 -20.41 -1.36
N ARG A 223 31.01 -20.23 -1.19
CA ARG A 223 30.27 -20.72 0.00
C ARG A 223 30.16 -22.23 0.05
N ASP A 224 30.11 -22.88 -1.11
CA ASP A 224 30.05 -24.34 -1.22
C ASP A 224 31.42 -25.01 -1.03
N MET A 225 32.52 -24.24 -1.07
CA MET A 225 33.89 -24.75 -0.95
C MET A 225 34.37 -24.87 0.49
N GLU A 226 35.21 -25.87 0.75
CA GLU A 226 35.88 -25.97 2.05
C GLU A 226 36.97 -24.89 2.22
N PRO A 227 37.28 -24.45 3.45
CA PRO A 227 38.34 -23.45 3.70
C PRO A 227 39.72 -23.84 3.11
N ALA A 228 40.03 -25.13 3.03
CA ALA A 228 41.28 -25.62 2.44
C ALA A 228 41.29 -25.47 0.90
N GLU A 229 40.14 -25.63 0.25
CA GLU A 229 39.99 -25.44 -1.20
C GLU A 229 40.11 -23.97 -1.55
N ILE A 230 39.44 -23.09 -0.80
CA ILE A 230 39.56 -21.63 -0.94
C ILE A 230 41.03 -21.21 -0.75
N GLY A 231 41.70 -21.73 0.29
CA GLY A 231 43.11 -21.46 0.56
C GLY A 231 44.04 -21.88 -0.58
N SER A 232 43.75 -23.02 -1.21
CA SER A 232 44.46 -23.50 -2.40
C SER A 232 44.19 -22.61 -3.61
N LEU A 233 42.95 -22.16 -3.78
CA LEU A 233 42.52 -21.31 -4.88
C LEU A 233 43.22 -19.95 -4.85
N VAL A 234 43.36 -19.32 -3.69
CA VAL A 234 44.06 -18.04 -3.56
C VAL A 234 45.58 -18.18 -3.38
N HIS A 235 46.12 -19.39 -3.51
CA HIS A 235 47.53 -19.73 -3.26
C HIS A 235 48.02 -19.30 -1.86
N ASN A 236 47.12 -19.31 -0.86
CA ASN A 236 47.40 -18.96 0.52
C ASN A 236 46.47 -19.72 1.50
N GLN A 237 46.96 -20.85 2.02
CA GLN A 237 46.19 -21.74 2.89
C GLN A 237 45.68 -21.06 4.18
N LYS A 238 46.45 -20.13 4.76
CA LYS A 238 46.04 -19.42 5.98
C LYS A 238 44.82 -18.52 5.73
N MET A 239 44.76 -17.93 4.53
CA MET A 239 43.69 -17.01 4.16
C MET A 239 42.36 -17.71 3.86
N GLY A 240 42.38 -19.00 3.51
CA GLY A 240 41.16 -19.78 3.26
C GLY A 240 40.16 -19.73 4.43
N SER A 241 40.64 -19.92 5.66
CA SER A 241 39.80 -19.81 6.88
C SER A 241 39.27 -18.39 7.14
N THR A 242 40.01 -17.37 6.73
CA THR A 242 39.60 -15.96 6.89
C THR A 242 38.54 -15.60 5.86
N ILE A 243 38.74 -15.99 4.60
CA ILE A 243 37.79 -15.80 3.51
C ILE A 243 36.47 -16.54 3.81
N SER A 244 36.53 -17.78 4.30
CA SER A 244 35.34 -18.52 4.76
C SER A 244 34.55 -17.77 5.84
N LYS A 245 35.22 -17.21 6.86
CA LYS A 245 34.53 -16.38 7.88
C LYS A 245 33.95 -15.08 7.30
N LEU A 246 34.54 -14.53 6.24
CA LEU A 246 34.00 -13.36 5.55
C LEU A 246 32.78 -13.72 4.69
N LEU A 247 32.77 -14.91 4.07
CA LEU A 247 31.62 -15.45 3.34
C LEU A 247 30.42 -15.67 4.27
N ASP A 248 30.65 -16.24 5.46
CA ASP A 248 29.65 -16.38 6.52
C ASP A 248 29.01 -15.03 6.91
N ASN A 249 29.80 -13.95 6.89
CA ASN A 249 29.32 -12.62 7.24
C ASN A 249 28.74 -11.88 6.03
N PHE A 250 28.93 -12.36 4.80
CA PHE A 250 28.51 -11.63 3.60
C PHE A 250 26.97 -11.59 3.52
N PRO A 251 26.34 -10.41 3.35
CA PRO A 251 24.94 -10.22 3.69
C PRO A 251 23.98 -10.67 2.57
N THR A 252 23.91 -11.98 2.32
CA THR A 252 23.00 -12.61 1.34
C THR A 252 21.60 -12.83 1.90
N VAL A 253 20.61 -12.76 1.03
CA VAL A 253 19.20 -12.93 1.40
C VAL A 253 18.52 -13.81 0.35
N SER A 254 17.96 -14.94 0.75
CA SER A 254 17.14 -15.75 -0.14
C SER A 254 15.69 -15.26 -0.11
N VAL A 255 15.02 -15.36 -1.27
CA VAL A 255 13.62 -14.97 -1.41
C VAL A 255 12.85 -16.09 -2.08
N GLU A 256 11.84 -16.59 -1.38
CA GLU A 256 10.86 -17.54 -1.92
C GLU A 256 9.57 -16.81 -2.27
N ALA A 257 8.90 -17.21 -3.35
CA ALA A 257 7.69 -16.55 -3.83
C ALA A 257 6.53 -17.54 -3.92
N GLU A 258 5.42 -17.21 -3.27
CA GLU A 258 4.13 -17.86 -3.42
C GLU A 258 3.20 -16.95 -4.23
N MET A 259 2.48 -17.55 -5.18
CA MET A 259 1.60 -16.82 -6.11
C MET A 259 0.19 -17.39 -6.08
N ALA A 260 -0.79 -16.50 -5.98
CA ALA A 260 -2.21 -16.85 -5.94
C ALA A 260 -3.00 -15.86 -6.81
N PRO A 261 -3.58 -16.29 -7.95
CA PRO A 261 -4.38 -15.41 -8.80
C PRO A 261 -5.68 -15.04 -8.08
N LEU A 262 -5.94 -13.74 -7.95
CA LEU A 262 -7.16 -13.23 -7.30
C LEU A 262 -8.31 -13.14 -8.31
N ASN A 263 -7.99 -12.77 -9.54
CA ASN A 263 -8.89 -12.76 -10.69
C ASN A 263 -8.05 -12.91 -11.98
N ARG A 264 -8.65 -12.72 -13.15
CA ARG A 264 -7.97 -12.81 -14.44
C ARG A 264 -6.81 -11.81 -14.62
N ASP A 265 -6.90 -10.65 -13.98
CA ASP A 265 -6.03 -9.49 -14.22
C ASP A 265 -5.10 -9.17 -13.04
N VAL A 266 -5.27 -9.83 -11.89
CA VAL A 266 -4.56 -9.50 -10.65
C VAL A 266 -4.03 -10.76 -10.00
N LEU A 267 -2.72 -10.78 -9.78
CA LEU A 267 -2.01 -11.83 -9.08
C LEU A 267 -1.56 -11.33 -7.71
N ARG A 268 -1.86 -12.09 -6.65
CA ARG A 268 -1.25 -11.87 -5.33
C ARG A 268 0.09 -12.60 -5.29
N ILE A 269 1.13 -11.89 -4.87
CA ILE A 269 2.46 -12.44 -4.63
C ILE A 269 2.78 -12.26 -3.16
N LYS A 270 3.16 -13.36 -2.51
CA LYS A 270 3.70 -13.38 -1.16
C LYS A 270 5.16 -13.79 -1.24
N LEU A 271 6.05 -12.93 -0.77
CA LEU A 271 7.48 -13.18 -0.70
C LEU A 271 7.88 -13.53 0.72
N PHE A 272 8.66 -14.59 0.89
CA PHE A 272 9.28 -14.98 2.15
C PHE A 272 10.78 -14.69 2.04
N ILE A 273 11.29 -13.86 2.94
CA ILE A 273 12.65 -13.33 2.89
C ILE A 273 13.45 -13.96 4.03
N THR A 274 14.49 -14.72 3.70
CA THR A 274 15.32 -15.40 4.69
C THR A 274 16.76 -14.87 4.63
N PRO A 275 17.24 -14.17 5.68
CA PRO A 275 18.63 -13.76 5.77
C PRO A 275 19.55 -14.98 5.94
N ASP A 276 20.52 -15.16 5.04
CA ASP A 276 21.45 -16.30 5.06
C ASP A 276 22.88 -15.85 5.33
N PHE A 277 23.09 -15.23 6.50
CA PHE A 277 24.40 -14.76 6.93
C PHE A 277 24.47 -14.55 8.45
N ARG A 278 25.70 -14.48 8.97
CA ARG A 278 26.00 -14.17 10.37
C ARG A 278 26.21 -12.69 10.56
N TRP A 279 25.49 -12.11 11.52
CA TRP A 279 25.62 -10.69 11.81
C TRP A 279 26.95 -10.35 12.50
N ASN A 280 27.75 -9.49 11.86
CA ASN A 280 28.93 -8.87 12.44
C ASN A 280 28.78 -7.34 12.57
N ASP A 281 28.75 -6.82 13.80
CA ASP A 281 28.53 -5.39 14.07
C ASP A 281 29.62 -4.49 13.44
N ARG A 282 30.85 -5.00 13.26
CA ARG A 282 31.94 -4.23 12.64
C ARG A 282 31.70 -3.98 11.16
N HIS A 283 31.07 -4.93 10.46
CA HIS A 283 30.81 -4.84 9.03
C HIS A 283 29.41 -4.26 8.76
N HIS A 284 28.40 -4.74 9.46
CA HIS A 284 27.00 -4.40 9.19
C HIS A 284 26.50 -3.15 9.92
N GLY A 285 27.10 -2.84 11.08
CA GLY A 285 26.61 -1.78 11.95
C GLY A 285 25.26 -2.12 12.58
N LYS A 286 24.29 -1.21 12.49
CA LYS A 286 22.99 -1.31 13.18
C LYS A 286 21.89 -1.99 12.36
N SER A 287 21.94 -1.82 11.05
CA SER A 287 20.92 -2.30 10.11
C SER A 287 21.52 -2.49 8.74
N GLU A 288 21.05 -3.52 8.04
CA GLU A 288 21.29 -3.74 6.62
C GLU A 288 20.01 -3.48 5.85
N SER A 289 20.15 -2.97 4.64
CA SER A 289 19.02 -2.55 3.83
C SER A 289 19.09 -3.14 2.44
N TYR A 290 17.93 -3.56 1.93
CA TYR A 290 17.77 -4.23 0.65
C TYR A 290 16.63 -3.58 -0.12
N TRP A 291 16.83 -3.45 -1.41
CA TRP A 291 15.76 -3.19 -2.36
C TRP A 291 15.23 -4.53 -2.84
N ILE A 292 13.94 -4.76 -2.63
CA ILE A 292 13.26 -5.96 -3.11
C ILE A 292 12.26 -5.50 -4.15
N TRP A 293 12.42 -5.95 -5.40
CA TRP A 293 11.49 -5.61 -6.45
C TRP A 293 11.18 -6.80 -7.35
N VAL A 294 9.99 -6.74 -7.94
CA VAL A 294 9.50 -7.71 -8.92
C VAL A 294 9.50 -7.03 -10.27
N GLU A 295 10.16 -7.64 -11.24
CA GLU A 295 10.24 -7.13 -12.60
C GLU A 295 9.84 -8.19 -13.64
N ASN A 296 9.40 -7.70 -14.78
CA ASN A 296 9.17 -8.53 -15.95
C ASN A 296 10.50 -9.06 -16.50
N SER A 297 10.57 -10.36 -16.83
CA SER A 297 11.79 -11.01 -17.31
C SER A 297 12.27 -10.54 -18.70
N GLU A 298 11.38 -9.98 -19.51
CA GLU A 298 11.63 -9.59 -20.90
C GLU A 298 11.83 -8.07 -21.04
N THR A 299 10.98 -7.28 -20.37
CA THR A 299 11.03 -5.80 -20.46
C THR A 299 11.90 -5.15 -19.38
N SER A 300 12.19 -5.87 -18.28
CA SER A 300 12.81 -5.33 -17.07
C SER A 300 12.01 -4.18 -16.43
N GLU A 301 10.71 -4.10 -16.70
CA GLU A 301 9.82 -3.14 -16.03
C GLU A 301 9.49 -3.62 -14.62
N ILE A 302 9.58 -2.73 -13.64
CA ILE A 302 9.26 -3.03 -12.24
C ILE A 302 7.74 -2.99 -12.03
N TYR A 303 7.17 -4.11 -11.59
CA TYR A 303 5.77 -4.18 -11.15
C TYR A 303 5.57 -3.67 -9.72
N HIS A 304 6.49 -4.05 -8.83
CA HIS A 304 6.43 -3.70 -7.42
C HIS A 304 7.84 -3.56 -6.85
N HIS A 305 8.05 -2.63 -5.92
CA HIS A 305 9.31 -2.51 -5.18
C HIS A 305 9.05 -2.10 -3.73
N GLU A 306 9.90 -2.57 -2.83
CA GLU A 306 9.88 -2.25 -1.41
C GLU A 306 11.29 -2.12 -0.86
N TYR A 307 11.47 -1.23 0.11
CA TYR A 307 12.75 -1.04 0.81
C TYR A 307 12.73 -1.79 2.14
N PHE A 308 13.40 -2.94 2.16
CA PHE A 308 13.46 -3.82 3.31
C PHE A 308 14.65 -3.46 4.21
N ILE A 309 14.40 -3.23 5.50
CA ILE A 309 15.44 -2.91 6.49
C ILE A 309 15.52 -4.05 7.50
N LEU A 310 16.64 -4.75 7.50
CA LEU A 310 16.98 -5.81 8.42
C LEU A 310 17.78 -5.24 9.60
N SER A 311 17.29 -5.46 10.81
CA SER A 311 18.02 -5.12 12.04
C SER A 311 18.51 -6.39 12.72
N ARG A 312 19.62 -6.32 13.47
CA ARG A 312 20.18 -7.47 14.20
C ARG A 312 19.16 -8.25 15.02
N LYS A 313 18.23 -7.54 15.70
CA LYS A 313 17.21 -8.17 16.55
C LYS A 313 16.22 -9.03 15.78
N LYS A 314 16.04 -8.72 14.50
CA LYS A 314 15.05 -9.34 13.62
C LYS A 314 15.67 -10.38 12.68
N LEU A 315 16.97 -10.71 12.83
CA LEU A 315 17.67 -11.60 11.91
C LEU A 315 17.01 -12.98 11.75
N TYR A 316 16.39 -13.48 12.82
CA TYR A 316 15.75 -14.79 12.88
C TYR A 316 14.22 -14.70 12.96
N ASP A 317 13.65 -13.50 12.73
CA ASP A 317 12.20 -13.34 12.66
C ASP A 317 11.74 -13.70 11.24
N ASP A 318 10.50 -14.17 11.10
CA ASP A 318 9.89 -14.37 9.80
C ASP A 318 9.68 -13.01 9.10
N HIS A 319 10.04 -12.94 7.83
CA HIS A 319 9.88 -11.74 7.01
C HIS A 319 9.03 -12.06 5.79
N GLU A 320 7.87 -11.42 5.72
CA GLU A 320 6.93 -11.63 4.65
C GLU A 320 6.57 -10.29 3.99
N LEU A 321 6.56 -10.25 2.66
CA LEU A 321 5.99 -9.15 1.88
C LEU A 321 4.79 -9.69 1.10
N ASN A 322 3.67 -8.97 1.14
CA ASN A 322 2.44 -9.37 0.45
C ASN A 322 1.89 -8.20 -0.34
N PHE A 323 1.83 -8.36 -1.66
CA PHE A 323 1.35 -7.34 -2.59
C PHE A 323 0.67 -8.00 -3.79
N THR A 324 0.05 -7.15 -4.61
CA THR A 324 -0.64 -7.58 -5.83
C THR A 324 0.02 -6.93 -7.04
N ILE A 325 0.20 -7.70 -8.10
CA ILE A 325 0.66 -7.20 -9.40
C ILE A 325 -0.45 -7.36 -10.45
N PRO A 326 -0.55 -6.41 -11.39
CA PRO A 326 -1.41 -6.60 -12.56
C PRO A 326 -0.78 -7.64 -13.50
N LEU A 327 -1.62 -8.48 -14.08
CA LEU A 327 -1.26 -9.42 -15.14
C LEU A 327 -1.51 -8.76 -16.50
N SER A 328 -0.53 -8.82 -17.40
CA SER A 328 -0.70 -8.39 -18.79
C SER A 328 -1.34 -9.50 -19.63
N ASP A 329 -1.95 -9.12 -20.76
CA ASP A 329 -2.38 -10.05 -21.81
C ASP A 329 -1.63 -9.65 -23.11
N PRO A 330 -0.66 -10.44 -23.61
CA PRO A 330 -0.27 -11.77 -23.14
C PRO A 330 0.51 -11.78 -21.81
N LEU A 331 0.45 -12.92 -21.12
CA LEU A 331 1.20 -13.17 -19.88
C LEU A 331 2.70 -13.31 -20.19
N PRO A 332 3.60 -12.74 -19.37
CA PRO A 332 5.02 -13.04 -19.49
C PRO A 332 5.27 -14.50 -19.10
N SER A 333 6.33 -15.09 -19.65
CA SER A 333 6.73 -16.47 -19.34
C SER A 333 7.09 -16.66 -17.86
N GLN A 334 7.75 -15.67 -17.27
CA GLN A 334 8.14 -15.62 -15.87
C GLN A 334 8.33 -14.17 -15.40
N ILE A 335 8.47 -14.00 -14.10
CA ILE A 335 8.90 -12.75 -13.47
C ILE A 335 10.17 -13.00 -12.67
N TYR A 336 10.97 -11.95 -12.47
CA TYR A 336 12.13 -12.02 -11.57
C TYR A 336 11.83 -11.24 -10.30
N VAL A 337 12.04 -11.91 -9.16
CA VAL A 337 12.09 -11.26 -7.85
C VAL A 337 13.56 -11.02 -7.54
N ARG A 338 13.95 -9.75 -7.40
CA ARG A 338 15.33 -9.36 -7.06
C ARG A 338 15.38 -8.85 -5.64
N ALA A 339 16.33 -9.35 -4.86
CA ALA A 339 16.75 -8.75 -3.60
C ALA A 339 18.17 -8.24 -3.76
N VAL A 340 18.34 -6.92 -3.74
CA VAL A 340 19.65 -6.27 -3.96
C VAL A 340 19.99 -5.46 -2.73
N SER A 341 21.15 -5.70 -2.11
CA SER A 341 21.62 -4.86 -1.00
C SER A 341 21.74 -3.40 -1.44
N ASP A 342 21.43 -2.45 -0.57
CA ASP A 342 21.60 -1.02 -0.86
C ASP A 342 23.06 -0.56 -0.71
N ARG A 343 23.89 -1.34 0.02
CA ARG A 343 25.25 -0.97 0.46
C ARG A 343 26.36 -1.88 -0.04
N TRP A 344 26.05 -3.13 -0.33
CA TRP A 344 27.04 -4.16 -0.65
C TRP A 344 27.04 -4.49 -2.15
N LEU A 345 28.21 -4.42 -2.79
CA LEU A 345 28.43 -4.96 -4.13
C LEU A 345 28.47 -6.48 -4.06
N GLY A 346 27.88 -7.16 -5.05
CA GLY A 346 27.79 -8.63 -5.12
C GLY A 346 26.77 -9.28 -4.19
N ALA A 347 26.14 -8.53 -3.28
CA ALA A 347 25.05 -9.02 -2.44
C ALA A 347 23.71 -8.82 -3.17
N GLU A 348 23.43 -9.70 -4.12
CA GLU A 348 22.16 -9.75 -4.85
C GLU A 348 21.67 -11.18 -5.01
N THR A 349 20.35 -11.35 -5.08
CA THR A 349 19.72 -12.64 -5.29
C THR A 349 18.55 -12.46 -6.24
N VAL A 350 18.42 -13.39 -7.20
CA VAL A 350 17.39 -13.36 -8.24
C VAL A 350 16.62 -14.67 -8.21
N THR A 351 15.34 -14.59 -7.89
CA THR A 351 14.43 -15.75 -7.87
C THR A 351 13.48 -15.67 -9.06
N PRO A 352 13.59 -16.58 -10.05
CA PRO A 352 12.63 -16.67 -11.14
C PRO A 352 11.32 -17.28 -10.66
N VAL A 353 10.18 -16.68 -11.03
CA VAL A 353 8.86 -17.22 -10.74
C VAL A 353 8.11 -17.46 -12.03
N SER A 354 7.95 -18.73 -12.39
CA SER A 354 7.37 -19.17 -13.65
C SER A 354 5.85 -19.07 -13.65
N PHE A 355 5.28 -18.57 -14.75
CA PHE A 355 3.83 -18.51 -14.96
C PHE A 355 3.30 -19.69 -15.80
N GLN A 356 4.15 -20.66 -16.18
CA GLN A 356 3.78 -21.75 -17.09
C GLN A 356 2.58 -22.59 -16.62
N HIS A 357 2.42 -22.76 -15.31
CA HIS A 357 1.33 -23.52 -14.71
C HIS A 357 0.30 -22.63 -14.00
N LEU A 358 0.32 -21.32 -14.27
CA LEU A 358 -0.61 -20.38 -13.67
C LEU A 358 -2.00 -20.51 -14.31
N ILE A 359 -2.93 -21.13 -13.59
CA ILE A 359 -4.34 -21.19 -14.00
C ILE A 359 -5.02 -19.90 -13.52
N ARG A 360 -5.50 -19.09 -14.47
CA ARG A 360 -6.30 -17.90 -14.16
C ARG A 360 -7.74 -18.30 -13.86
N PRO A 361 -8.37 -17.75 -12.81
CA PRO A 361 -9.81 -17.90 -12.61
C PRO A 361 -10.59 -17.25 -13.75
N ASP A 362 -11.49 -18.02 -14.39
CA ASP A 362 -12.41 -17.53 -15.44
C ASP A 362 -13.70 -16.94 -14.86
N THR A 363 -13.69 -16.49 -13.60
CA THR A 363 -14.90 -16.02 -12.92
C THR A 363 -15.36 -14.67 -13.49
N GLU A 364 -16.30 -14.71 -14.44
CA GLU A 364 -16.99 -13.51 -14.89
C GLU A 364 -17.86 -12.92 -13.78
N SER A 365 -17.69 -11.63 -13.54
CA SER A 365 -18.50 -10.93 -12.53
C SER A 365 -19.89 -10.63 -13.07
N VAL A 366 -20.90 -11.34 -12.56
CA VAL A 366 -22.31 -11.10 -12.89
C VAL A 366 -22.86 -9.98 -12.01
N TYR A 367 -23.23 -8.86 -12.61
CA TYR A 367 -23.90 -7.75 -11.92
C TYR A 367 -25.34 -7.57 -12.38
N THR A 368 -26.21 -7.26 -11.45
CA THR A 368 -27.60 -6.89 -11.69
C THR A 368 -27.68 -5.39 -11.95
N ASP A 369 -28.23 -5.01 -13.10
CA ASP A 369 -28.51 -3.62 -13.40
C ASP A 369 -29.68 -3.11 -12.55
N LEU A 370 -29.55 -1.86 -12.10
CA LEU A 370 -30.60 -1.19 -11.38
C LEU A 370 -31.66 -0.71 -12.38
N LEU A 371 -32.84 -1.29 -12.31
CA LEU A 371 -33.94 -0.96 -13.20
C LEU A 371 -34.53 0.41 -12.83
N ASN A 372 -34.90 1.19 -13.84
CA ASN A 372 -35.60 2.47 -13.65
C ASN A 372 -37.10 2.22 -13.36
N LEU A 373 -37.38 1.68 -12.18
CA LEU A 373 -38.73 1.39 -11.71
C LEU A 373 -39.36 2.61 -11.04
N GLN A 374 -40.68 2.70 -11.10
CA GLN A 374 -41.41 3.69 -10.29
C GLN A 374 -41.20 3.37 -8.80
N PRO A 375 -40.81 4.35 -7.97
CA PRO A 375 -40.60 4.13 -6.53
C PRO A 375 -41.83 3.50 -5.88
N LEU A 376 -41.63 2.37 -5.20
CA LEU A 376 -42.73 1.63 -4.60
C LEU A 376 -43.19 2.29 -3.29
N PRO A 377 -44.47 2.69 -3.15
CA PRO A 377 -44.96 3.25 -1.89
C PRO A 377 -45.07 2.17 -0.81
N ILE A 378 -44.97 2.57 0.47
CA ILE A 378 -45.16 1.67 1.61
C ILE A 378 -46.52 0.94 1.60
N LYS A 379 -47.55 1.54 0.98
CA LYS A 379 -48.89 0.93 0.77
C LYS A 379 -48.85 -0.39 -0.01
N ALA A 380 -47.74 -0.71 -0.68
CA ALA A 380 -47.54 -2.00 -1.32
C ALA A 380 -47.47 -3.17 -0.32
N LEU A 381 -47.18 -2.90 0.96
CA LEU A 381 -47.13 -3.92 2.02
C LEU A 381 -48.51 -4.54 2.30
N LYS A 382 -49.59 -3.77 2.10
CA LYS A 382 -50.98 -4.17 2.38
C LYS A 382 -51.18 -4.64 3.81
N ASN A 383 -50.53 -3.95 4.75
CA ASN A 383 -50.60 -4.23 6.17
C ASN A 383 -50.46 -2.91 6.93
N GLU A 384 -51.54 -2.46 7.55
CA GLU A 384 -51.64 -1.14 8.20
C GLU A 384 -50.55 -0.94 9.27
N LEU A 385 -50.23 -1.99 10.04
CA LEU A 385 -49.25 -1.90 11.11
C LEU A 385 -47.81 -1.81 10.57
N LEU A 386 -47.50 -2.55 9.51
CA LEU A 386 -46.20 -2.40 8.83
C LEU A 386 -46.08 -1.03 8.14
N GLU A 387 -47.17 -0.54 7.55
CA GLU A 387 -47.24 0.78 6.94
C GLU A 387 -47.00 1.89 7.96
N GLU A 388 -47.54 1.77 9.17
CA GLU A 388 -47.29 2.70 10.27
C GLU A 388 -45.82 2.66 10.73
N ILE A 389 -45.25 1.45 10.92
CA ILE A 389 -43.84 1.26 11.27
C ILE A 389 -42.92 1.97 10.27
N TYR A 390 -43.09 1.72 8.98
CA TYR A 390 -42.21 2.28 7.95
C TYR A 390 -42.52 3.75 7.62
N GLY A 391 -43.80 4.17 7.74
CA GLY A 391 -44.24 5.53 7.49
C GLY A 391 -43.58 6.59 8.38
N SER A 392 -43.08 6.18 9.55
CA SER A 392 -42.27 7.03 10.43
C SER A 392 -40.89 7.40 9.85
N ARG A 393 -40.37 6.64 8.88
CA ARG A 393 -39.02 6.82 8.30
C ARG A 393 -39.04 7.27 6.85
N PHE A 394 -39.91 6.70 6.02
CA PHE A 394 -39.95 6.99 4.59
C PHE A 394 -41.32 6.65 3.98
N GLN A 395 -41.63 7.27 2.85
CA GLN A 395 -42.89 7.04 2.12
C GLN A 395 -42.73 6.06 0.95
N PHE A 396 -41.54 5.99 0.36
CA PHE A 396 -41.22 5.14 -0.79
C PHE A 396 -39.96 4.32 -0.51
N PHE A 397 -39.98 3.06 -0.94
CA PHE A 397 -38.79 2.23 -0.98
C PHE A 397 -37.78 2.80 -1.98
N ASN A 398 -36.48 2.65 -1.69
CA ASN A 398 -35.45 3.07 -2.62
C ASN A 398 -35.46 2.18 -3.90
N PRO A 399 -34.77 2.56 -4.98
CA PRO A 399 -34.82 1.81 -6.24
C PRO A 399 -34.42 0.34 -6.10
N MET A 400 -33.36 0.06 -5.32
CA MET A 400 -32.89 -1.30 -5.05
C MET A 400 -33.98 -2.12 -4.34
N GLN A 401 -34.54 -1.56 -3.27
CA GLN A 401 -35.63 -2.15 -2.48
C GLN A 401 -36.89 -2.39 -3.30
N THR A 402 -37.22 -1.47 -4.21
CA THR A 402 -38.34 -1.59 -5.13
C THR A 402 -38.15 -2.79 -6.07
N GLN A 403 -36.95 -2.97 -6.63
CA GLN A 403 -36.64 -4.07 -7.54
C GLN A 403 -36.64 -5.45 -6.83
N LEU A 404 -36.15 -5.52 -5.59
CA LEU A 404 -36.14 -6.76 -4.79
C LEU A 404 -37.47 -7.06 -4.09
N PHE A 405 -38.40 -6.10 -4.00
CA PHE A 405 -39.60 -6.20 -3.15
C PHE A 405 -40.40 -7.47 -3.43
N HIS A 406 -40.68 -7.77 -4.70
CA HIS A 406 -41.48 -8.94 -5.07
C HIS A 406 -40.82 -10.25 -4.61
N CYS A 407 -39.52 -10.40 -4.86
CA CYS A 407 -38.78 -11.59 -4.46
C CYS A 407 -38.69 -11.71 -2.93
N MET A 408 -38.40 -10.62 -2.21
CA MET A 408 -38.25 -10.67 -0.76
C MET A 408 -39.58 -10.89 -0.03
N TYR A 409 -40.64 -10.22 -0.46
CA TYR A 409 -41.92 -10.15 0.27
C TYR A 409 -42.97 -11.18 -0.17
N TYR A 410 -42.93 -11.68 -1.41
CA TYR A 410 -43.97 -12.61 -1.92
C TYR A 410 -43.46 -14.02 -2.22
N THR A 411 -42.16 -14.24 -2.45
CA THR A 411 -41.66 -15.56 -2.87
C THR A 411 -40.90 -16.30 -1.77
N PRO A 412 -40.89 -17.65 -1.77
CA PRO A 412 -40.09 -18.47 -0.86
C PRO A 412 -38.62 -18.62 -1.30
N ALA A 413 -38.19 -17.97 -2.38
CA ALA A 413 -36.89 -18.22 -2.99
C ALA A 413 -35.73 -17.83 -2.07
N ASN A 414 -34.65 -18.62 -2.12
CA ASN A 414 -33.38 -18.21 -1.55
C ASN A 414 -32.86 -16.99 -2.30
N VAL A 415 -32.26 -16.05 -1.59
CA VAL A 415 -31.79 -14.78 -2.15
C VAL A 415 -30.34 -14.54 -1.79
N LEU A 416 -29.55 -14.12 -2.78
CA LEU A 416 -28.26 -13.49 -2.57
C LEU A 416 -28.38 -12.02 -2.96
N LEU A 417 -28.27 -11.13 -1.97
CA LEU A 417 -28.28 -9.68 -2.16
C LEU A 417 -26.86 -9.12 -1.97
N GLY A 418 -26.12 -8.97 -3.06
CA GLY A 418 -24.89 -8.19 -3.12
C GLY A 418 -25.21 -6.72 -3.37
N SER A 419 -24.98 -5.86 -2.39
CA SER A 419 -25.12 -4.41 -2.57
C SER A 419 -24.23 -3.64 -1.59
N PRO A 420 -23.77 -2.43 -1.96
CA PRO A 420 -22.89 -1.64 -1.10
C PRO A 420 -23.47 -1.38 0.29
N THR A 421 -22.59 -1.19 1.27
CA THR A 421 -22.99 -0.75 2.61
C THR A 421 -23.65 0.64 2.51
N GLY A 422 -24.82 0.78 3.15
CA GLY A 422 -25.66 1.98 3.03
C GLY A 422 -26.79 1.89 2.00
N SER A 423 -26.86 0.84 1.17
CA SER A 423 -27.93 0.70 0.15
C SER A 423 -29.29 0.25 0.73
N GLY A 424 -29.39 0.02 2.04
CA GLY A 424 -30.66 -0.33 2.69
C GLY A 424 -30.95 -1.84 2.78
N LYS A 425 -29.92 -2.68 2.85
CA LYS A 425 -30.01 -4.15 3.01
C LYS A 425 -30.87 -4.59 4.19
N THR A 426 -30.83 -3.84 5.31
CA THR A 426 -31.60 -4.17 6.52
C THR A 426 -33.11 -4.22 6.26
N ILE A 427 -33.65 -3.31 5.44
CA ILE A 427 -35.07 -3.33 5.09
C ILE A 427 -35.38 -4.54 4.20
N ALA A 428 -34.47 -4.93 3.31
CA ALA A 428 -34.64 -6.16 2.54
C ALA A 428 -34.73 -7.40 3.45
N ALA A 429 -33.86 -7.51 4.46
CA ALA A 429 -33.95 -8.56 5.47
C ALA A 429 -35.31 -8.57 6.17
N GLU A 430 -35.82 -7.39 6.56
CA GLU A 430 -37.14 -7.28 7.20
C GLU A 430 -38.28 -7.74 6.28
N LEU A 431 -38.24 -7.42 4.98
CA LEU A 431 -39.23 -7.92 4.02
C LEU A 431 -39.28 -9.45 3.96
N ALA A 432 -38.12 -10.12 4.04
CA ALA A 432 -38.07 -11.58 4.13
C ALA A 432 -38.63 -12.11 5.46
N MET A 433 -38.39 -11.40 6.58
CA MET A 433 -38.98 -11.75 7.88
C MET A 433 -40.50 -11.72 7.82
N TRP A 434 -41.08 -10.68 7.21
CA TRP A 434 -42.53 -10.56 7.07
C TRP A 434 -43.13 -11.65 6.20
N TRP A 435 -42.46 -12.03 5.12
CA TRP A 435 -42.83 -13.21 4.34
C TRP A 435 -42.86 -14.48 5.22
N ALA A 436 -41.83 -14.70 6.04
CA ALA A 436 -41.73 -15.89 6.90
C ALA A 436 -42.87 -15.95 7.93
N PHE A 437 -43.19 -14.83 8.58
CA PHE A 437 -44.27 -14.78 9.57
C PHE A 437 -45.66 -14.90 8.94
N ARG A 438 -45.86 -14.38 7.71
CA ARG A 438 -47.13 -14.50 6.99
C ARG A 438 -47.38 -15.93 6.48
N GLU A 439 -46.40 -16.53 5.80
CA GLU A 439 -46.56 -17.83 5.14
C GLU A 439 -46.34 -19.01 6.09
N LYS A 440 -45.54 -18.83 7.15
CA LYS A 440 -45.25 -19.87 8.16
C LYS A 440 -45.44 -19.33 9.58
N PRO A 441 -46.69 -19.07 10.02
CA PRO A 441 -46.97 -18.60 11.37
C PRO A 441 -46.40 -19.54 12.45
N GLY A 442 -45.82 -18.98 13.51
CA GLY A 442 -45.19 -19.74 14.60
C GLY A 442 -43.83 -20.35 14.26
N SER A 443 -43.31 -20.11 13.05
CA SER A 443 -41.93 -20.45 12.69
C SER A 443 -40.92 -19.44 13.24
N LYS A 444 -39.64 -19.80 13.21
CA LYS A 444 -38.55 -18.97 13.74
C LYS A 444 -37.72 -18.35 12.64
N VAL A 445 -37.29 -17.12 12.87
CA VAL A 445 -36.32 -16.43 12.01
C VAL A 445 -34.99 -16.30 12.74
N VAL A 446 -33.91 -16.61 12.04
CA VAL A 446 -32.54 -16.47 12.56
C VAL A 446 -31.80 -15.41 11.75
N TYR A 447 -31.29 -14.39 12.43
CA TYR A 447 -30.41 -13.38 11.84
C TYR A 447 -29.00 -13.55 12.36
N ILE A 448 -28.06 -13.82 11.47
CA ILE A 448 -26.65 -14.04 11.76
C ILE A 448 -25.88 -12.78 11.34
N ALA A 449 -25.30 -12.08 12.31
CA ALA A 449 -24.44 -10.93 12.06
C ALA A 449 -22.97 -11.28 12.35
N PRO A 450 -22.00 -10.73 11.61
CA PRO A 450 -20.59 -11.14 11.74
C PRO A 450 -19.94 -10.68 13.06
N MET A 451 -20.47 -9.63 13.67
CA MET A 451 -19.92 -9.00 14.87
C MET A 451 -20.99 -8.80 15.95
N LYS A 452 -20.59 -8.97 17.23
CA LYS A 452 -21.46 -8.73 18.39
C LYS A 452 -22.03 -7.30 18.43
N ALA A 453 -21.26 -6.31 17.96
CA ALA A 453 -21.72 -4.92 17.90
C ALA A 453 -22.95 -4.77 16.99
N LEU A 454 -22.93 -5.41 15.81
CA LEU A 454 -24.05 -5.42 14.87
C LEU A 454 -25.25 -6.19 15.43
N VAL A 455 -25.02 -7.30 16.15
CA VAL A 455 -26.08 -8.00 16.87
C VAL A 455 -26.77 -7.05 17.85
N ARG A 456 -26.02 -6.37 18.72
CA ARG A 456 -26.58 -5.45 19.73
C ARG A 456 -27.32 -4.27 19.10
N GLU A 457 -26.77 -3.70 18.03
CA GLU A 457 -27.44 -2.64 17.26
C GLU A 457 -28.79 -3.12 16.73
N ARG A 458 -28.84 -4.32 16.13
CA ARG A 458 -30.08 -4.90 15.58
C ARG A 458 -31.09 -5.25 16.67
N VAL A 459 -30.66 -5.82 17.79
CA VAL A 459 -31.51 -6.11 18.94
C VAL A 459 -32.15 -4.83 19.48
N GLN A 460 -31.40 -3.74 19.57
CA GLN A 460 -31.93 -2.44 20.05
C GLN A 460 -32.90 -1.80 19.06
N ASP A 461 -32.58 -1.78 17.75
CA ASP A 461 -33.47 -1.22 16.71
C ASP A 461 -34.74 -2.05 16.55
N TRP A 462 -34.61 -3.35 16.30
CA TRP A 462 -35.76 -4.24 16.09
C TRP A 462 -36.59 -4.44 17.36
N GLY A 463 -35.94 -4.45 18.53
CA GLY A 463 -36.60 -4.48 19.83
C GLY A 463 -37.62 -3.34 19.99
N LYS A 464 -37.16 -2.11 19.74
CA LYS A 464 -38.01 -0.92 19.90
C LYS A 464 -39.02 -0.76 18.77
N ARG A 465 -38.59 -1.02 17.53
CA ARG A 465 -39.35 -0.66 16.32
C ARG A 465 -40.29 -1.77 15.85
N LEU A 466 -39.84 -3.01 15.84
CA LEU A 466 -40.57 -4.12 15.22
C LEU A 466 -41.30 -4.96 16.27
N THR A 467 -40.59 -5.45 17.27
CA THR A 467 -41.10 -6.50 18.16
C THR A 467 -42.15 -5.97 19.13
N ASN A 468 -41.91 -4.79 19.71
CA ASN A 468 -42.86 -4.18 20.65
C ASN A 468 -44.20 -3.85 20.00
N GLN A 469 -44.19 -3.45 18.72
CA GLN A 469 -45.40 -3.08 17.98
C GLN A 469 -46.15 -4.31 17.44
N MET A 470 -45.41 -5.34 17.02
CA MET A 470 -45.97 -6.59 16.45
C MET A 470 -46.28 -7.67 17.50
N GLY A 471 -45.91 -7.47 18.78
CA GLY A 471 -46.05 -8.49 19.82
C GLY A 471 -45.13 -9.71 19.64
N LEU A 472 -44.06 -9.57 18.85
CA LEU A 472 -43.09 -10.64 18.59
C LEU A 472 -42.03 -10.71 19.68
N LYS A 473 -41.49 -11.90 19.95
CA LYS A 473 -40.41 -12.10 20.92
C LYS A 473 -39.06 -12.18 20.21
N LEU A 474 -38.16 -11.26 20.53
CA LEU A 474 -36.79 -11.23 20.02
C LEU A 474 -35.80 -11.61 21.11
N VAL A 475 -34.82 -12.43 20.76
CA VAL A 475 -33.76 -12.86 21.67
C VAL A 475 -32.38 -12.60 21.09
N GLU A 476 -31.51 -12.02 21.92
CA GLU A 476 -30.07 -11.94 21.64
C GLU A 476 -29.40 -13.24 22.06
N LEU A 477 -28.60 -13.82 21.17
CA LEU A 477 -27.84 -15.02 21.44
C LEU A 477 -26.36 -14.79 21.05
N THR A 478 -25.53 -14.49 22.04
CA THR A 478 -24.10 -14.23 21.83
C THR A 478 -23.25 -15.04 22.81
N GLY A 479 -21.93 -14.91 22.72
CA GLY A 479 -21.02 -15.48 23.72
C GLY A 479 -21.20 -14.84 25.11
N ASP A 480 -21.67 -13.59 25.18
CA ASP A 480 -21.83 -12.84 26.44
C ASP A 480 -23.24 -13.00 27.03
N ASN A 481 -24.21 -13.36 26.20
CA ASN A 481 -25.61 -13.53 26.59
C ASN A 481 -26.12 -14.89 26.09
N THR A 482 -26.24 -15.83 27.03
CA THR A 482 -26.76 -17.19 26.78
C THR A 482 -28.08 -17.36 27.51
N PRO A 483 -29.21 -16.94 26.91
CA PRO A 483 -30.52 -17.09 27.52
C PRO A 483 -30.91 -18.56 27.68
N ASP A 484 -31.83 -18.82 28.61
CA ASP A 484 -32.34 -20.16 28.86
C ASP A 484 -32.98 -20.79 27.61
N THR A 485 -32.89 -22.10 27.49
CA THR A 485 -33.48 -22.86 26.38
C THR A 485 -34.97 -22.58 26.20
N ARG A 486 -35.70 -22.25 27.29
CA ARG A 486 -37.11 -21.85 27.23
C ARG A 486 -37.29 -20.54 26.48
N THR A 487 -36.49 -19.53 26.80
CA THR A 487 -36.50 -18.21 26.13
C THR A 487 -36.19 -18.33 24.65
N ILE A 488 -35.22 -19.19 24.28
CA ILE A 488 -34.89 -19.45 22.87
C ILE A 488 -36.04 -20.16 22.15
N ARG A 489 -36.68 -21.12 22.82
CA ARG A 489 -37.82 -21.87 22.27
C ARG A 489 -39.05 -20.97 22.09
N ASP A 490 -39.25 -19.99 22.95
CA ASP A 490 -40.42 -19.11 22.91
C ASP A 490 -40.18 -17.85 22.04
N ALA A 491 -38.96 -17.63 21.53
CA ALA A 491 -38.63 -16.50 20.67
C ALA A 491 -39.02 -16.71 19.20
N ASP A 492 -39.49 -15.66 18.54
CA ASP A 492 -39.82 -15.64 17.11
C ASP A 492 -38.61 -15.22 16.26
N ILE A 493 -37.79 -14.30 16.79
CA ILE A 493 -36.59 -13.78 16.12
C ILE A 493 -35.36 -14.06 17.00
N ILE A 494 -34.36 -14.73 16.43
CA ILE A 494 -33.07 -15.01 17.08
C ILE A 494 -31.99 -14.22 16.37
N VAL A 495 -31.37 -13.25 17.06
CA VAL A 495 -30.23 -12.49 16.52
C VAL A 495 -28.95 -13.02 17.17
N THR A 496 -28.01 -13.50 16.36
CA THR A 496 -26.85 -14.29 16.83
C THR A 496 -25.58 -14.05 16.03
N THR A 497 -24.45 -14.51 16.55
CA THR A 497 -23.19 -14.63 15.79
C THR A 497 -23.05 -16.01 15.13
N PRO A 498 -22.18 -16.18 14.10
CA PRO A 498 -21.97 -17.46 13.44
C PRO A 498 -21.55 -18.57 14.41
N GLU A 499 -20.58 -18.31 15.28
CA GLU A 499 -20.02 -19.29 16.21
C GLU A 499 -21.09 -19.85 17.15
N LYS A 500 -21.97 -18.97 17.63
CA LYS A 500 -23.02 -19.35 18.56
C LYS A 500 -24.14 -20.13 17.87
N TRP A 501 -24.47 -19.77 16.63
CA TRP A 501 -25.44 -20.51 15.84
C TRP A 501 -24.93 -21.88 15.40
N ASP A 502 -23.65 -21.99 15.02
CA ASP A 502 -23.02 -23.28 14.71
C ASP A 502 -23.10 -24.22 15.92
N GLY A 503 -22.68 -23.75 17.11
CA GLY A 503 -22.72 -24.56 18.33
C GLY A 503 -24.13 -25.07 18.69
N ILE A 504 -25.18 -24.28 18.42
CA ILE A 504 -26.57 -24.69 18.68
C ILE A 504 -27.10 -25.65 17.63
N SER A 505 -26.81 -25.38 16.36
CA SER A 505 -27.37 -26.14 15.25
C SER A 505 -26.71 -27.51 15.06
N ARG A 506 -25.54 -27.78 15.67
CA ARG A 506 -24.92 -29.13 15.69
C ARG A 506 -25.87 -30.21 16.20
N SER A 507 -26.68 -29.93 17.22
CA SER A 507 -27.65 -30.86 17.79
C SER A 507 -29.09 -30.60 17.31
N TRP A 508 -29.26 -30.21 16.04
CA TRP A 508 -30.58 -29.87 15.48
C TRP A 508 -31.60 -31.01 15.58
N GLN A 509 -31.16 -32.27 15.60
CA GLN A 509 -32.04 -33.45 15.72
C GLN A 509 -32.79 -33.48 17.07
N THR A 510 -32.12 -33.09 18.15
CA THR A 510 -32.71 -33.06 19.50
C THR A 510 -33.38 -31.73 19.83
N ARG A 511 -33.02 -30.66 19.11
CA ARG A 511 -33.49 -29.29 19.37
C ARG A 511 -34.63 -28.91 18.42
N SER A 512 -35.87 -29.08 18.88
CA SER A 512 -37.08 -28.77 18.10
C SER A 512 -37.15 -27.33 17.58
N TYR A 513 -36.61 -26.35 18.33
CA TYR A 513 -36.60 -24.95 17.90
C TYR A 513 -35.68 -24.69 16.69
N VAL A 514 -34.57 -25.42 16.53
CA VAL A 514 -33.71 -25.32 15.32
C VAL A 514 -34.45 -25.86 14.10
N GLN A 515 -35.24 -26.90 14.34
CA GLN A 515 -36.09 -27.55 13.35
C GLN A 515 -37.33 -26.75 12.93
N GLN A 516 -37.70 -25.71 13.68
CA GLN A 516 -38.81 -24.79 13.42
C GLN A 516 -38.37 -23.52 12.67
N VAL A 517 -37.07 -23.39 12.37
CA VAL A 517 -36.53 -22.25 11.62
C VAL A 517 -37.05 -22.32 10.18
N SER A 518 -37.71 -21.24 9.75
CA SER A 518 -38.21 -21.10 8.38
C SER A 518 -37.33 -20.21 7.51
N LEU A 519 -36.57 -19.30 8.14
CA LEU A 519 -35.75 -18.30 7.48
C LEU A 519 -34.43 -18.11 8.23
N VAL A 520 -33.33 -18.17 7.48
CA VAL A 520 -31.98 -17.82 7.95
C VAL A 520 -31.48 -16.66 7.12
N ILE A 521 -31.20 -15.53 7.78
CA ILE A 521 -30.59 -14.36 7.17
C ILE A 521 -29.13 -14.30 7.62
N ILE A 522 -28.22 -14.24 6.67
CA ILE A 522 -26.77 -14.14 6.91
C ILE A 522 -26.33 -12.77 6.42
N ASP A 523 -26.03 -11.88 7.35
CA ASP A 523 -25.52 -10.55 7.05
C ASP A 523 -24.01 -10.59 6.78
N GLU A 524 -23.56 -9.75 5.85
CA GLU A 524 -22.17 -9.63 5.42
C GLU A 524 -21.51 -10.99 5.04
N ILE A 525 -22.19 -11.81 4.24
CA ILE A 525 -21.76 -13.17 3.88
C ILE A 525 -20.43 -13.22 3.09
N HIS A 526 -19.98 -12.13 2.44
CA HIS A 526 -18.64 -12.06 1.82
C HIS A 526 -17.49 -12.25 2.83
N LEU A 527 -17.75 -12.09 4.13
CA LEU A 527 -16.79 -12.43 5.18
C LEU A 527 -16.50 -13.94 5.25
N LEU A 528 -17.14 -14.75 4.39
CA LEU A 528 -16.74 -16.12 4.05
C LEU A 528 -15.25 -16.24 3.69
N GLY A 529 -14.64 -15.21 3.08
CA GLY A 529 -13.22 -15.21 2.75
C GLY A 529 -12.27 -14.95 3.94
N GLY A 530 -12.79 -14.65 5.13
CA GLY A 530 -11.99 -14.36 6.33
C GLY A 530 -11.82 -15.56 7.27
N GLU A 531 -11.21 -15.34 8.43
CA GLU A 531 -10.96 -16.39 9.44
C GLU A 531 -12.23 -17.10 9.93
N ARG A 532 -13.38 -16.41 9.91
CA ARG A 532 -14.69 -16.96 10.33
C ARG A 532 -15.44 -17.65 9.20
N GLY A 533 -14.88 -17.67 8.00
CA GLY A 533 -15.45 -18.29 6.81
C GLY A 533 -15.85 -19.75 6.98
N PRO A 534 -14.97 -20.63 7.51
CA PRO A 534 -15.29 -22.04 7.67
C PRO A 534 -16.54 -22.28 8.54
N ILE A 535 -16.80 -21.41 9.51
CA ILE A 535 -17.98 -21.52 10.39
C ILE A 535 -19.25 -21.18 9.61
N LEU A 536 -19.23 -20.09 8.82
CA LEU A 536 -20.34 -19.74 7.95
C LEU A 536 -20.61 -20.84 6.92
N GLU A 537 -19.54 -21.44 6.40
CA GLU A 537 -19.63 -22.53 5.42
C GLU A 537 -20.39 -23.75 5.98
N ILE A 538 -20.02 -24.15 7.20
CA ILE A 538 -20.66 -25.24 7.94
C ILE A 538 -22.14 -24.93 8.23
N ILE A 539 -22.47 -23.69 8.60
CA ILE A 539 -23.85 -23.29 8.90
C ILE A 539 -24.74 -23.43 7.67
N VAL A 540 -24.34 -22.85 6.54
CA VAL A 540 -25.13 -22.91 5.29
C VAL A 540 -25.28 -24.35 4.82
N SER A 541 -24.18 -25.11 4.81
CA SER A 541 -24.20 -26.53 4.42
C SER A 541 -25.16 -27.35 5.30
N ARG A 542 -25.17 -27.08 6.63
CA ARG A 542 -26.09 -27.73 7.57
C ARG A 542 -27.54 -27.31 7.35
N MET A 543 -27.82 -26.04 7.09
CA MET A 543 -29.18 -25.56 6.84
C MET A 543 -29.74 -26.16 5.53
N ASN A 544 -28.91 -26.25 4.48
CA ASN A 544 -29.26 -26.94 3.24
C ASN A 544 -29.54 -28.43 3.47
N TYR A 545 -28.72 -29.10 4.30
CA TYR A 545 -28.96 -30.49 4.68
C TYR A 545 -30.26 -30.68 5.49
N ILE A 546 -30.56 -29.80 6.44
CA ILE A 546 -31.83 -29.84 7.19
C ILE A 546 -33.02 -29.62 6.25
N ALA A 547 -32.88 -28.70 5.29
CA ALA A 547 -33.91 -28.41 4.30
C ALA A 547 -34.18 -29.59 3.34
N SER A 548 -33.18 -30.43 3.03
CA SER A 548 -33.39 -31.61 2.18
C SER A 548 -34.08 -32.78 2.90
N GLN A 549 -33.93 -32.87 4.22
CA GLN A 549 -34.52 -33.94 5.04
C GLN A 549 -36.01 -33.71 5.39
N LYS A 550 -36.50 -32.47 5.32
CA LYS A 550 -37.90 -32.11 5.63
C LYS A 550 -38.67 -31.70 4.38
N LYS A 551 -39.97 -32.00 4.33
CA LYS A 551 -40.93 -31.51 3.30
C LYS A 551 -41.16 -29.98 3.33
N GLY A 552 -40.25 -29.20 3.92
CA GLY A 552 -40.31 -27.74 3.96
C GLY A 552 -38.89 -27.17 3.86
N SER A 553 -38.68 -26.34 2.85
CA SER A 553 -37.40 -25.63 2.66
C SER A 553 -37.22 -24.56 3.73
N VAL A 554 -36.01 -24.49 4.30
CA VAL A 554 -35.53 -23.32 5.03
C VAL A 554 -35.12 -22.28 3.98
N ARG A 555 -35.73 -21.09 4.02
CA ARG A 555 -35.35 -20.00 3.14
C ARG A 555 -34.04 -19.40 3.63
N ILE A 556 -33.07 -19.24 2.74
CA ILE A 556 -31.78 -18.62 3.06
C ILE A 556 -31.65 -17.29 2.32
N VAL A 557 -31.33 -16.23 3.07
CA VAL A 557 -31.04 -14.90 2.53
C VAL A 557 -29.61 -14.54 2.89
N GLY A 558 -28.71 -14.58 1.92
CA GLY A 558 -27.35 -14.07 2.05
C GLY A 558 -27.31 -12.60 1.66
N MET A 559 -26.84 -11.73 2.55
CA MET A 559 -26.63 -10.31 2.27
C MET A 559 -25.15 -10.02 2.26
N SER A 560 -24.69 -9.28 1.27
CA SER A 560 -23.28 -9.03 1.05
C SER A 560 -23.04 -7.61 0.50
N THR A 561 -21.79 -7.16 0.49
CA THR A 561 -21.33 -6.16 -0.47
C THR A 561 -21.39 -6.74 -1.89
N ALA A 562 -21.16 -5.91 -2.91
CA ALA A 562 -21.11 -6.42 -4.28
C ALA A 562 -19.97 -7.45 -4.42
N CYS A 563 -20.28 -8.64 -4.92
CA CYS A 563 -19.32 -9.74 -5.03
C CYS A 563 -18.91 -9.95 -6.49
N ALA A 564 -17.63 -10.26 -6.73
CA ALA A 564 -17.17 -10.63 -8.06
C ALA A 564 -17.67 -12.04 -8.44
N ASN A 565 -17.49 -13.02 -7.55
CA ASN A 565 -17.91 -14.42 -7.72
C ASN A 565 -19.34 -14.68 -7.20
N ALA A 566 -20.26 -13.76 -7.50
CA ALA A 566 -21.63 -13.84 -6.98
C ALA A 566 -22.38 -15.11 -7.44
N MET A 567 -22.08 -15.62 -8.63
CA MET A 567 -22.70 -16.84 -9.17
C MET A 567 -22.33 -18.08 -8.35
N ASP A 568 -21.05 -18.25 -8.00
CA ASP A 568 -20.59 -19.38 -7.20
C ASP A 568 -21.22 -19.35 -5.80
N LEU A 569 -21.26 -18.17 -5.20
CA LEU A 569 -21.90 -17.95 -3.90
C LEU A 569 -23.41 -18.20 -3.95
N ALA A 570 -24.08 -17.78 -5.04
CA ALA A 570 -25.50 -18.02 -5.26
C ALA A 570 -25.81 -19.52 -5.41
N ASN A 571 -25.01 -20.23 -6.22
CA ASN A 571 -25.13 -21.67 -6.43
C ASN A 571 -24.95 -22.43 -5.11
N TRP A 572 -23.94 -22.05 -4.32
CA TRP A 572 -23.68 -22.64 -3.00
C TRP A 572 -24.83 -22.41 -2.00
N LEU A 573 -25.47 -21.23 -2.04
CA LEU A 573 -26.68 -20.92 -1.26
C LEU A 573 -27.97 -21.57 -1.82
N GLY A 574 -27.91 -22.24 -2.96
CA GLY A 574 -29.08 -22.82 -3.63
C GLY A 574 -30.04 -21.75 -4.20
N VAL A 575 -29.53 -20.59 -4.58
CA VAL A 575 -30.29 -19.50 -5.20
C VAL A 575 -30.56 -19.84 -6.67
N LYS A 576 -31.82 -19.76 -7.10
CA LYS A 576 -32.23 -19.98 -8.50
C LYS A 576 -32.63 -18.67 -9.20
N GLU A 577 -33.61 -17.97 -8.63
CA GLU A 577 -34.19 -16.75 -9.21
C GLU A 577 -33.91 -15.48 -8.36
N GLY A 578 -33.27 -15.65 -7.20
CA GLY A 578 -33.06 -14.59 -6.21
C GLY A 578 -31.65 -13.99 -6.21
N LEU A 579 -30.93 -13.99 -7.34
CA LEU A 579 -29.60 -13.40 -7.43
C LEU A 579 -29.69 -11.91 -7.77
N PHE A 580 -29.39 -11.06 -6.80
CA PHE A 580 -29.31 -9.61 -6.96
C PHE A 580 -27.93 -9.11 -6.54
N ASN A 581 -27.03 -8.86 -7.49
CA ASN A 581 -25.67 -8.40 -7.23
C ASN A 581 -25.42 -7.03 -7.88
N PHE A 582 -25.73 -5.95 -7.18
CA PHE A 582 -25.59 -4.59 -7.69
C PHE A 582 -24.14 -4.10 -7.64
N ARG A 583 -23.72 -3.31 -8.63
CA ARG A 583 -22.36 -2.73 -8.69
C ARG A 583 -22.09 -1.80 -7.52
N HIS A 584 -20.81 -1.61 -7.19
CA HIS A 584 -20.35 -0.70 -6.13
C HIS A 584 -20.80 0.76 -6.29
N SER A 585 -21.04 1.18 -7.53
CA SER A 585 -21.56 2.50 -7.89
C SER A 585 -23.05 2.68 -7.62
N VAL A 586 -23.81 1.58 -7.46
CA VAL A 586 -25.25 1.62 -7.20
C VAL A 586 -25.47 1.93 -5.71
N ARG A 587 -25.51 3.23 -5.39
CA ARG A 587 -25.74 3.75 -4.05
C ARG A 587 -26.82 4.81 -4.08
N PRO A 588 -27.70 4.89 -3.05
CA PRO A 588 -28.64 5.99 -2.92
C PRO A 588 -27.96 7.36 -2.84
N VAL A 589 -26.75 7.40 -2.24
CA VAL A 589 -25.90 8.57 -2.16
C VAL A 589 -24.59 8.27 -2.90
N PRO A 590 -24.25 9.03 -3.97
CA PRO A 590 -22.99 8.87 -4.69
C PRO A 590 -21.77 9.02 -3.77
N LEU A 591 -20.71 8.28 -4.07
CA LEU A 591 -19.46 8.30 -3.31
C LEU A 591 -18.32 8.78 -4.22
N GLU A 592 -17.60 9.80 -3.77
CA GLU A 592 -16.34 10.25 -4.38
C GLU A 592 -15.18 9.71 -3.55
N ILE A 593 -14.21 9.07 -4.19
CA ILE A 593 -13.05 8.45 -3.54
C ILE A 593 -11.78 9.13 -4.07
N PHE A 594 -10.98 9.66 -3.15
CA PHE A 594 -9.66 10.23 -3.43
C PHE A 594 -8.61 9.36 -2.73
N ILE A 595 -7.54 9.00 -3.45
CA ILE A 595 -6.44 8.17 -2.93
C ILE A 595 -5.14 8.93 -3.08
N ASP A 596 -4.55 9.32 -1.95
CA ASP A 596 -3.24 9.97 -1.91
C ASP A 596 -2.17 8.99 -1.40
N GLY A 597 -1.14 8.76 -2.22
CA GLY A 597 0.01 7.89 -1.90
C GLY A 597 1.17 8.66 -1.27
N PHE A 598 1.85 8.03 -0.30
CA PHE A 598 3.02 8.59 0.40
C PHE A 598 4.26 7.68 0.27
N PRO A 599 4.71 7.33 -0.95
CA PRO A 599 5.72 6.28 -1.17
C PRO A 599 7.11 6.61 -0.60
N GLN A 600 7.39 7.87 -0.29
CA GLN A 600 8.72 8.35 0.12
C GLN A 600 8.95 8.25 1.63
N GLN A 601 7.87 8.18 2.42
CA GLN A 601 7.97 8.20 3.88
C GLN A 601 8.28 6.80 4.39
N ARG A 602 9.52 6.61 4.83
CA ARG A 602 9.99 5.33 5.37
C ARG A 602 9.63 5.24 6.85
N GLY A 603 9.04 4.11 7.22
CA GLY A 603 8.67 3.82 8.60
C GLY A 603 7.31 4.40 9.00
N PHE A 604 6.67 3.71 9.95
CA PHE A 604 5.29 3.97 10.32
C PHE A 604 5.06 5.36 10.93
N CYS A 605 5.89 5.80 11.89
CA CYS A 605 5.65 7.07 12.59
C CYS A 605 5.82 8.31 11.67
N PRO A 606 6.91 8.44 10.88
CA PRO A 606 7.04 9.56 9.93
C PRO A 606 5.92 9.57 8.89
N LEU A 607 5.52 8.39 8.40
CA LEU A 607 4.39 8.24 7.49
C LEU A 607 3.10 8.81 8.09
N MET A 608 2.71 8.39 9.30
CA MET A 608 1.51 8.90 9.97
C MET A 608 1.55 10.42 10.18
N GLN A 609 2.69 10.96 10.61
CA GLN A 609 2.85 12.40 10.84
C GLN A 609 2.72 13.20 9.53
N SER A 610 3.27 12.69 8.43
CA SER A 610 3.22 13.34 7.12
C SER A 610 1.79 13.45 6.56
N MET A 611 0.88 12.57 6.98
CA MET A 611 -0.51 12.54 6.52
C MET A 611 -1.43 13.51 7.28
N ASN A 612 -1.03 14.02 8.45
CA ASN A 612 -1.88 14.87 9.28
C ASN A 612 -2.22 16.21 8.58
N ARG A 613 -1.24 16.86 7.95
CA ARG A 613 -1.47 18.12 7.21
C ARG A 613 -2.34 17.93 5.95
N PRO A 614 -2.06 16.96 5.07
CA PRO A 614 -2.97 16.59 3.99
C PRO A 614 -4.39 16.30 4.47
N THR A 615 -4.54 15.55 5.56
CA THR A 615 -5.87 15.24 6.13
C THR A 615 -6.64 16.51 6.51
N PHE A 616 -5.97 17.48 7.15
CA PHE A 616 -6.57 18.78 7.45
C PHE A 616 -7.02 19.52 6.18
N LEU A 617 -6.17 19.54 5.15
CA LEU A 617 -6.50 20.18 3.87
C LEU A 617 -7.67 19.47 3.17
N SER A 618 -7.72 18.13 3.18
CA SER A 618 -8.81 17.34 2.62
C SER A 618 -10.14 17.64 3.32
N ILE A 619 -10.14 17.86 4.65
CA ILE A 619 -11.34 18.31 5.38
C ILE A 619 -11.80 19.67 4.84
N LYS A 620 -10.88 20.64 4.70
CA LYS A 620 -11.19 21.97 4.18
C LYS A 620 -11.75 21.94 2.75
N THR A 621 -11.19 21.09 1.90
CA THR A 621 -11.55 21.03 0.48
C THR A 621 -12.85 20.27 0.25
N HIS A 622 -13.01 19.08 0.83
CA HIS A 622 -14.11 18.18 0.49
C HIS A 622 -15.30 18.25 1.46
N SER A 623 -15.09 18.67 2.71
CA SER A 623 -16.14 18.67 3.73
C SER A 623 -15.91 19.77 4.78
N PRO A 624 -15.81 21.06 4.36
CA PRO A 624 -15.52 22.15 5.29
C PRO A 624 -16.59 22.28 6.38
N ASP A 625 -17.82 21.94 6.00
CA ASP A 625 -19.03 22.20 6.76
C ASP A 625 -19.90 20.96 7.00
N LYS A 626 -19.31 19.77 6.89
CA LYS A 626 -20.02 18.49 7.06
C LYS A 626 -19.29 17.62 8.09
N PRO A 627 -19.99 16.68 8.75
CA PRO A 627 -19.34 15.74 9.67
C PRO A 627 -18.25 14.92 8.97
N VAL A 628 -17.10 14.76 9.65
CA VAL A 628 -15.97 13.97 9.15
C VAL A 628 -15.57 12.92 10.19
N ILE A 629 -15.22 11.72 9.72
CA ILE A 629 -14.65 10.66 10.54
C ILE A 629 -13.26 10.34 9.99
N VAL A 630 -12.23 10.44 10.84
CA VAL A 630 -10.85 10.09 10.50
C VAL A 630 -10.50 8.77 11.15
N PHE A 631 -10.33 7.71 10.35
CA PHE A 631 -9.84 6.43 10.83
C PHE A 631 -8.31 6.43 10.88
N VAL A 632 -7.76 5.94 11.99
CA VAL A 632 -6.32 5.88 12.24
C VAL A 632 -5.89 4.49 12.69
N ALA A 633 -4.61 4.17 12.50
CA ALA A 633 -4.08 2.83 12.71
C ALA A 633 -3.96 2.38 14.18
N SER A 634 -4.05 3.29 15.16
CA SER A 634 -4.00 2.91 16.59
C SER A 634 -4.71 3.90 17.51
N ARG A 635 -5.07 3.45 18.72
CA ARG A 635 -5.66 4.29 19.78
C ARG A 635 -4.76 5.49 20.15
N ARG A 636 -3.44 5.27 20.17
CA ARG A 636 -2.46 6.34 20.43
C ARG A 636 -2.45 7.36 19.30
N GLN A 637 -2.52 6.89 18.05
CA GLN A 637 -2.53 7.74 16.87
C GLN A 637 -3.74 8.68 16.86
N THR A 638 -4.90 8.24 17.36
CA THR A 638 -6.11 9.10 17.46
C THR A 638 -5.82 10.38 18.23
N ARG A 639 -5.13 10.28 19.37
CA ARG A 639 -4.77 11.43 20.20
C ARG A 639 -3.76 12.34 19.50
N LEU A 640 -2.75 11.76 18.86
CA LEU A 640 -1.70 12.52 18.16
C LEU A 640 -2.26 13.28 16.95
N THR A 641 -3.05 12.60 16.11
CA THR A 641 -3.69 13.22 14.94
C THR A 641 -4.68 14.30 15.38
N ALA A 642 -5.50 14.07 16.42
CA ALA A 642 -6.40 15.10 16.94
C ALA A 642 -5.64 16.36 17.38
N ARG A 643 -4.56 16.19 18.14
CA ARG A 643 -3.71 17.31 18.58
C ARG A 643 -3.10 18.09 17.40
N ASP A 644 -2.60 17.40 16.38
CA ASP A 644 -2.07 18.07 15.19
C ASP A 644 -3.14 18.83 14.41
N LEU A 645 -4.36 18.29 14.28
CA LEU A 645 -5.47 18.99 13.65
C LEU A 645 -5.87 20.25 14.42
N ILE A 646 -5.85 20.23 15.76
CA ILE A 646 -6.09 21.41 16.60
C ILE A 646 -4.99 22.45 16.38
N ASN A 647 -3.72 22.02 16.37
CA ASN A 647 -2.59 22.92 16.09
C ASN A 647 -2.74 23.60 14.72
N PHE A 648 -3.18 22.87 13.69
CA PHE A 648 -3.45 23.46 12.37
C PHE A 648 -4.63 24.42 12.39
N CYS A 649 -5.68 24.16 13.18
CA CYS A 649 -6.75 25.14 13.38
C CYS A 649 -6.23 26.40 14.06
N GLY A 650 -5.35 26.29 15.05
CA GLY A 650 -4.73 27.42 15.74
C GLY A 650 -3.86 28.33 14.85
N MET A 651 -3.44 27.84 13.68
CA MET A 651 -2.71 28.62 12.67
C MET A 651 -3.62 29.34 11.68
N GLU A 652 -4.94 29.13 11.77
CA GLU A 652 -5.95 29.73 10.88
C GLU A 652 -6.69 30.86 11.60
N ASP A 653 -7.34 31.73 10.83
CA ASP A 653 -8.12 32.85 11.38
C ASP A 653 -9.28 32.39 12.28
N ASN A 654 -9.84 31.20 12.01
CA ASN A 654 -10.89 30.58 12.82
C ASN A 654 -10.37 29.29 13.51
N PRO A 655 -9.85 29.40 14.75
CA PRO A 655 -9.31 28.25 15.48
C PRO A 655 -10.37 27.26 15.96
N LYS A 656 -11.63 27.68 16.10
CA LYS A 656 -12.75 26.82 16.56
C LYS A 656 -13.63 26.31 15.42
N ARG A 657 -13.13 26.30 14.17
CA ARG A 657 -13.91 25.98 12.96
C ARG A 657 -14.70 24.67 12.98
N PHE A 658 -14.26 23.68 13.77
CA PHE A 658 -14.91 22.37 13.85
C PHE A 658 -15.98 22.29 14.96
N VAL A 659 -16.07 23.29 15.84
CA VAL A 659 -17.08 23.36 16.89
C VAL A 659 -18.31 24.07 16.35
N ARG A 660 -19.45 23.37 16.38
CA ARG A 660 -20.75 23.87 15.88
C ARG A 660 -21.83 23.99 16.97
N MET A 661 -21.45 23.83 18.22
CA MET A 661 -22.34 23.99 19.38
C MET A 661 -22.03 25.30 20.11
N SER A 662 -22.97 25.74 20.94
CA SER A 662 -22.76 26.90 21.81
C SER A 662 -21.67 26.64 22.85
N GLU A 663 -21.03 27.70 23.37
CA GLU A 663 -20.02 27.55 24.42
C GLU A 663 -20.61 26.98 25.73
N GLU A 664 -21.89 27.26 26.00
CA GLU A 664 -22.61 26.72 27.16
C GLU A 664 -22.76 25.19 27.04
N ASP A 665 -23.24 24.71 25.89
CA ASP A 665 -23.37 23.27 25.61
C ASP A 665 -22.01 22.57 25.63
N LEU A 666 -20.99 23.22 25.06
CA LEU A 666 -19.63 22.70 25.07
C LEU A 666 -19.13 22.53 26.51
N THR A 667 -19.29 23.55 27.35
CA THR A 667 -18.84 23.51 28.76
C THR A 667 -19.53 22.39 29.54
N LEU A 668 -20.84 22.19 29.32
CA LEU A 668 -21.60 21.12 29.96
C LEU A 668 -21.13 19.73 29.51
N ASN A 669 -20.78 19.57 28.24
CA ASN A 669 -20.20 18.32 27.74
C ASN A 669 -18.78 18.08 28.26
N LEU A 670 -17.93 19.11 28.27
CA LEU A 670 -16.55 19.03 28.78
C LEU A 670 -16.51 18.64 30.26
N ALA A 671 -17.50 19.07 31.07
CA ALA A 671 -17.62 18.68 32.47
C ALA A 671 -17.85 17.17 32.68
N ARG A 672 -18.41 16.47 31.67
CA ARG A 672 -18.64 15.01 31.71
C ARG A 672 -17.40 14.22 31.26
N VAL A 673 -16.42 14.87 30.63
CA VAL A 673 -15.24 14.23 30.05
C VAL A 673 -14.14 14.01 31.10
N LYS A 674 -13.82 12.73 31.34
CA LYS A 674 -12.77 12.33 32.29
C LYS A 674 -11.35 12.39 31.71
N ASP A 675 -11.19 12.05 30.44
CA ASP A 675 -9.88 12.03 29.77
C ASP A 675 -9.47 13.44 29.35
N GLU A 676 -8.31 13.89 29.83
CA GLU A 676 -7.82 15.26 29.61
C GLU A 676 -7.52 15.53 28.13
N ALA A 677 -6.96 14.57 27.41
CA ALA A 677 -6.66 14.72 25.99
C ALA A 677 -7.94 14.79 25.13
N LEU A 678 -8.99 14.06 25.51
CA LEU A 678 -10.30 14.19 24.89
C LEU A 678 -10.93 15.55 25.19
N ARG A 679 -10.73 16.08 26.41
CA ARG A 679 -11.23 17.40 26.79
C ARG A 679 -10.58 18.50 25.95
N GLU A 680 -9.25 18.47 25.81
CA GLU A 680 -8.49 19.37 24.94
C GLU A 680 -8.91 19.23 23.48
N ALA A 681 -9.21 18.02 23.00
CA ALA A 681 -9.65 17.80 21.63
C ALA A 681 -11.09 18.27 21.33
N MET A 682 -11.92 18.41 22.36
CA MET A 682 -13.29 18.91 22.22
C MET A 682 -13.39 20.44 22.38
N SER A 683 -12.47 21.05 23.15
CA SER A 683 -12.41 22.50 23.39
C SER A 683 -11.86 23.28 22.20
#